data_AF-A0A172Z7J5-F1
#
_entry.id   AF-A0A172Z7J5-F1
#
_cell.length_a   1.000
_cell.length_b   1.000
_cell.length_c   1.000
_cell.angle_alpha   90.00
_cell.angle_beta   90.00
_cell.angle_gamma   90.00
#
_symmetry.space_group_name_H-M   'P 1'
#
loop_
_entity.id
_entity.type
_entity.pdbx_description
1 polymer ?
#
loop_
_entity_poly.entity_id
_entity_poly.type
_entity_poly.pdbx_seq_one_letter_code
_entity_poly.pdbx_strand_id
1 'polypeptide(L)'
;MFDTLSIRLKIVLLSGLCLLGVIALIVGINLYEADQNNRLVSESSSRMLTNSVQNLLQAKAAEQAVQLQKTFGESLVVVTALADQIKGLRNTAAKRGLDASALREELNQSLKTAFERNSKVLGIWLSFEPNALDGKDSEFVDDKARVSNEKGRFSSYWSRAGGDGLNTVMVEDDLIKTTPNLSGTPYNIWYTCPRDTRTVCLLDPYADEVAGKQVLMTTISLPLIVDGKVIGVVGIDLALNALQAATDAAQKDLFNGAGYLEILSSTGLIAAFSGQPDKVGKNLIDTIGAEGKDIVQLLASETRMIREQDDTIRAVYPVKPIADAKSWGVVIKLPKEVMLADALKLQGILDKAQNASTLKALLVGAAAALLGLLLIWLTATGVTRPINTVAAMLKNIASGEGDLTQRLSYAKKDELGELANWFNRFLDKLQPTIAQIKQSITEARGTADQSSAIARQTSEGMQVQFREIDQVATASNEMSATAHEVANSASNAASAARGADQSARDGMSIIEQSTRDITTLADEVSKAVSEVEALAVNSEQIGSVLEVIRSIAEQTNLLALNAAIEAARAGESGRGFAVVADEVRNLAKRTQDSVEEIRLVIERIQSGTRGVVATMHSSQHQAQSNAGQIHQAAQALGKISDAVTVISDMNLQIASAAEQQSAVAEEVNRNVSAIRTVTETLTSQATESAAISSQLNALASQQMKLMDQFKV
;
A
#
# COMPACT_ATOMS: atom_id res chain seq x y z
N MET A 1 -21.06 -79.06 -56.76
CA MET A 1 -20.74 -78.03 -57.77
C MET A 1 -19.28 -77.55 -57.75
N PHE A 2 -18.46 -77.95 -56.75
CA PHE A 2 -17.03 -77.59 -56.68
C PHE A 2 -16.07 -78.60 -57.36
N ASP A 3 -16.52 -79.76 -57.84
CA ASP A 3 -15.63 -80.78 -58.43
C ASP A 3 -15.44 -80.67 -59.95
N THR A 4 -16.11 -79.73 -60.61
CA THR A 4 -15.98 -79.47 -62.07
C THR A 4 -15.16 -78.21 -62.40
N LEU A 5 -14.57 -77.55 -61.39
CA LEU A 5 -13.78 -76.32 -61.55
C LEU A 5 -12.27 -76.65 -61.62
N SER A 6 -11.57 -76.07 -62.60
CA SER A 6 -10.11 -76.26 -62.75
C SER A 6 -9.35 -75.75 -61.51
N ILE A 7 -8.23 -76.39 -61.19
CA ILE A 7 -7.37 -76.04 -60.04
C ILE A 7 -6.97 -74.54 -60.07
N ARG A 8 -6.78 -73.98 -61.28
CA ARG A 8 -6.57 -72.54 -61.53
C ARG A 8 -7.72 -71.68 -61.00
N LEU A 9 -8.96 -72.07 -61.29
CA LEU A 9 -10.14 -71.32 -60.89
C LEU A 9 -10.45 -71.49 -59.39
N LYS A 10 -10.12 -72.65 -58.80
CA LYS A 10 -10.21 -72.87 -57.34
C LYS A 10 -9.21 -72.00 -56.56
N ILE A 11 -7.96 -71.89 -57.02
CA ILE A 11 -6.93 -71.05 -56.39
C ILE A 11 -7.29 -69.56 -56.52
N VAL A 12 -7.70 -69.11 -57.71
CA VAL A 12 -8.09 -67.70 -57.92
C VAL A 12 -9.32 -67.30 -57.10
N LEU A 13 -10.34 -68.16 -57.00
CA LEU A 13 -11.54 -67.88 -56.19
C LEU A 13 -11.24 -67.88 -54.69
N LEU A 14 -10.51 -68.89 -54.17
CA LEU A 14 -10.24 -69.01 -52.75
C LEU A 14 -9.22 -67.95 -52.27
N SER A 15 -8.18 -67.69 -53.06
CA SER A 15 -7.17 -66.67 -52.75
C SER A 15 -7.68 -65.23 -52.95
N GLY A 16 -8.55 -64.99 -53.94
CA GLY A 16 -9.19 -63.69 -54.15
C GLY A 16 -10.19 -63.32 -53.06
N LEU A 17 -10.98 -64.29 -52.58
CA LEU A 17 -11.90 -64.10 -51.44
C LEU A 17 -11.15 -63.84 -50.12
N CYS A 18 -10.07 -64.59 -49.86
CA CYS A 18 -9.22 -64.35 -48.68
C CYS A 18 -8.54 -62.97 -48.74
N LEU A 19 -8.03 -62.55 -49.90
CA LEU A 19 -7.37 -61.25 -50.05
C LEU A 19 -8.33 -60.08 -49.81
N LEU A 20 -9.52 -60.12 -50.42
CA LEU A 20 -10.55 -59.09 -50.22
C LEU A 20 -11.04 -59.06 -48.76
N GLY A 21 -11.18 -60.23 -48.13
CA GLY A 21 -11.50 -60.34 -46.72
C GLY A 21 -10.45 -59.71 -45.80
N VAL A 22 -9.16 -59.95 -46.04
CA VAL A 22 -8.06 -59.38 -45.25
C VAL A 22 -7.95 -57.87 -45.45
N ILE A 23 -8.09 -57.35 -46.67
CA ILE A 23 -8.05 -55.91 -46.93
C ILE A 23 -9.23 -55.20 -46.28
N ALA A 24 -10.45 -55.75 -46.40
CA ALA A 24 -11.62 -55.19 -45.74
C ALA A 24 -11.49 -55.19 -44.21
N LEU A 25 -10.92 -56.26 -43.64
CA LEU A 25 -10.65 -56.37 -42.22
C LEU A 25 -9.61 -55.32 -41.76
N ILE A 26 -8.50 -55.16 -42.47
CA ILE A 26 -7.43 -54.20 -42.11
C ILE A 26 -7.92 -52.75 -42.22
N VAL A 27 -8.61 -52.40 -43.31
CA VAL A 27 -9.18 -51.06 -43.49
C VAL A 27 -10.26 -50.80 -42.44
N GLY A 28 -11.10 -51.80 -42.15
CA GLY A 28 -12.10 -51.72 -41.09
C GLY A 28 -11.50 -51.52 -39.70
N ILE A 29 -10.46 -52.28 -39.35
CA ILE A 29 -9.73 -52.13 -38.08
C ILE A 29 -9.08 -50.76 -37.99
N ASN A 30 -8.43 -50.28 -39.06
CA ASN A 30 -7.76 -48.98 -39.06
C ASN A 30 -8.75 -47.81 -38.90
N LEU A 31 -9.91 -47.88 -39.58
CA LEU A 31 -10.98 -46.90 -39.42
C LEU A 31 -11.60 -46.94 -38.01
N TYR A 32 -11.77 -48.13 -37.45
CA TYR A 32 -12.26 -48.32 -36.08
C TYR A 32 -11.28 -47.80 -35.02
N GLU A 33 -9.98 -48.09 -35.16
CA GLU A 33 -8.94 -47.58 -34.26
C GLU A 33 -8.78 -46.06 -34.37
N ALA A 34 -8.88 -45.50 -35.58
CA ALA A 34 -8.84 -44.06 -35.78
C ALA A 34 -10.03 -43.35 -35.13
N ASP A 35 -11.24 -43.91 -35.23
CA ASP A 35 -12.44 -43.39 -34.57
C ASP A 35 -12.32 -43.47 -33.03
N GLN A 36 -11.91 -44.62 -32.51
CA GLN A 36 -11.66 -44.82 -31.08
C GLN A 36 -10.61 -43.84 -30.53
N ASN A 37 -9.49 -43.68 -31.23
CA ASN A 37 -8.45 -42.73 -30.82
C ASN A 37 -8.92 -41.29 -30.88
N ASN A 38 -9.65 -40.87 -31.92
CA ASN A 38 -10.18 -39.52 -32.00
C ASN A 38 -11.18 -39.22 -30.88
N ARG A 39 -12.09 -40.17 -30.57
CA ARG A 39 -13.02 -40.04 -29.45
C ARG A 39 -12.30 -39.98 -28.11
N LEU A 40 -11.30 -40.84 -27.90
CA LEU A 40 -10.49 -40.84 -26.68
C LEU A 40 -9.69 -39.55 -26.51
N VAL A 41 -9.05 -39.05 -27.57
CA VAL A 41 -8.31 -37.78 -27.55
C VAL A 41 -9.25 -36.61 -27.31
N SER A 42 -10.39 -36.55 -28.00
CA SER A 42 -11.39 -35.49 -27.80
C SER A 42 -11.96 -35.47 -26.38
N GLU A 43 -12.38 -36.63 -25.86
CA GLU A 43 -12.90 -36.72 -24.48
C GLU A 43 -11.83 -36.41 -23.43
N SER A 44 -10.60 -36.91 -23.63
CA SER A 44 -9.48 -36.68 -22.71
C SER A 44 -9.06 -35.21 -22.72
N SER A 45 -8.91 -34.60 -23.89
CA SER A 45 -8.61 -33.18 -24.03
C SER A 45 -9.72 -32.30 -23.46
N SER A 46 -10.99 -32.62 -23.72
CA SER A 46 -12.13 -31.88 -23.16
C SER A 46 -12.17 -31.95 -21.64
N ARG A 47 -11.97 -33.14 -21.04
CA ARG A 47 -11.87 -33.30 -19.58
C ARG A 47 -10.67 -32.55 -18.99
N MET A 48 -9.51 -32.64 -19.63
CA MET A 48 -8.30 -31.94 -19.18
C MET A 48 -8.48 -30.42 -19.22
N LEU A 49 -8.97 -29.88 -20.34
CA LEU A 49 -9.25 -28.45 -20.52
C LEU A 49 -10.30 -27.96 -19.52
N THR A 50 -11.38 -28.72 -19.32
CA THR A 50 -12.41 -28.39 -18.32
C THR A 50 -11.81 -28.30 -16.93
N ASN A 51 -11.06 -29.32 -16.49
CA ASN A 51 -10.40 -29.31 -15.19
C ASN A 51 -9.40 -28.14 -15.05
N SER A 52 -8.62 -27.86 -16.10
CA SER A 52 -7.68 -26.73 -16.11
C SER A 52 -8.39 -25.38 -16.00
N VAL A 53 -9.50 -25.18 -16.72
CA VAL A 53 -10.29 -23.95 -16.65
C VAL A 53 -11.00 -23.81 -15.31
N GLN A 54 -11.52 -24.90 -14.74
CA GLN A 54 -12.13 -24.89 -13.40
C GLN A 54 -11.12 -24.51 -12.32
N ASN A 55 -9.91 -25.07 -12.36
CA ASN A 55 -8.82 -24.70 -11.47
C ASN A 55 -8.39 -23.24 -11.66
N LEU A 56 -8.30 -22.77 -12.92
CA LEU A 56 -7.98 -21.38 -13.22
C LEU A 56 -9.07 -20.43 -12.71
N LEU A 57 -10.34 -20.78 -12.86
CA LEU A 57 -11.46 -19.99 -12.33
C LEU A 57 -11.42 -19.90 -10.80
N GLN A 58 -11.16 -21.00 -10.10
CA GLN A 58 -10.97 -20.98 -8.64
C GLN A 58 -9.76 -20.13 -8.24
N ALA A 59 -8.63 -20.23 -8.96
CA ALA A 59 -7.45 -19.43 -8.71
C ALA A 59 -7.71 -17.93 -8.93
N LYS A 60 -8.42 -17.57 -10.02
CA LYS A 60 -8.84 -16.19 -10.29
C LYS A 60 -9.83 -15.67 -9.26
N ALA A 61 -10.77 -16.49 -8.79
CA ALA A 61 -11.68 -16.10 -7.74
C ALA A 61 -10.94 -15.87 -6.41
N ALA A 62 -9.93 -16.70 -6.11
CA ALA A 62 -9.05 -16.52 -4.97
C ALA A 62 -8.22 -15.23 -5.05
N GLU A 63 -7.65 -14.92 -6.23
CA GLU A 63 -6.91 -13.68 -6.49
C GLU A 63 -7.78 -12.45 -6.19
N GLN A 64 -9.01 -12.44 -6.72
CA GLN A 64 -9.97 -11.36 -6.48
C GLN A 64 -10.44 -11.30 -5.02
N ALA A 65 -10.58 -12.43 -4.34
CA ALA A 65 -10.88 -12.49 -2.92
C ALA A 65 -9.76 -11.86 -2.06
N VAL A 66 -8.49 -12.09 -2.41
CA VAL A 66 -7.34 -11.44 -1.75
C VAL A 66 -7.36 -9.93 -1.99
N GLN A 67 -7.66 -9.48 -3.21
CA GLN A 67 -7.78 -8.06 -3.52
C GLN A 67 -8.92 -7.39 -2.74
N LEU A 68 -10.03 -8.10 -2.54
CA LEU A 68 -11.13 -7.66 -1.70
C LEU A 68 -10.69 -7.53 -0.23
N GLN A 69 -10.05 -8.55 0.33
CA GLN A 69 -9.49 -8.51 1.69
C GLN A 69 -8.51 -7.36 1.89
N LYS A 70 -7.66 -7.09 0.90
CA LYS A 70 -6.75 -5.96 0.93
C LYS A 70 -7.51 -4.62 1.01
N THR A 71 -8.53 -4.43 0.20
CA THR A 71 -9.32 -3.20 0.16
C THR A 71 -10.05 -2.92 1.49
N PHE A 72 -10.69 -3.95 2.06
CA PHE A 72 -11.34 -3.84 3.37
C PHE A 72 -10.31 -3.73 4.50
N GLY A 73 -9.18 -4.44 4.41
CA GLY A 73 -8.09 -4.38 5.38
C GLY A 73 -7.42 -3.01 5.48
N GLU A 74 -7.16 -2.36 4.34
CA GLU A 74 -6.64 -0.98 4.30
C GLU A 74 -7.61 -0.02 5.02
N SER A 75 -8.92 -0.17 4.78
CA SER A 75 -9.95 0.64 5.42
C SER A 75 -10.04 0.36 6.93
N LEU A 76 -9.92 -0.91 7.33
CA LEU A 76 -9.90 -1.32 8.74
C LEU A 76 -8.71 -0.71 9.49
N VAL A 77 -7.52 -0.68 8.89
CA VAL A 77 -6.32 -0.07 9.48
C VAL A 77 -6.54 1.41 9.73
N VAL A 78 -7.10 2.14 8.75
CA VAL A 78 -7.40 3.58 8.87
C VAL A 78 -8.33 3.86 10.03
N VAL A 79 -9.47 3.16 10.10
CA VAL A 79 -10.47 3.41 11.15
C VAL A 79 -10.00 2.95 12.53
N THR A 80 -9.14 1.92 12.61
CA THR A 80 -8.53 1.47 13.88
C THR A 80 -7.54 2.51 14.41
N ALA A 81 -6.65 3.01 13.55
CA ALA A 81 -5.70 4.06 13.94
C ALA A 81 -6.43 5.35 14.39
N LEU A 82 -7.51 5.71 13.69
CA LEU A 82 -8.36 6.83 14.05
C LEU A 82 -9.06 6.61 15.40
N ALA A 83 -9.57 5.41 15.67
CA ALA A 83 -10.17 5.05 16.96
C ALA A 83 -9.17 5.23 18.12
N ASP A 84 -7.92 4.80 17.94
CA ASP A 84 -6.86 4.97 18.92
C ASP A 84 -6.49 6.44 19.14
N GLN A 85 -6.39 7.21 18.06
CA GLN A 85 -6.15 8.66 18.12
C GLN A 85 -7.28 9.39 18.87
N ILE A 86 -8.55 9.08 18.59
CA ILE A 86 -9.71 9.66 19.25
C ILE A 86 -9.68 9.37 20.76
N LYS A 87 -9.42 8.12 21.16
CA LYS A 87 -9.27 7.74 22.57
C LYS A 87 -8.11 8.49 23.23
N GLY A 88 -6.99 8.64 22.53
CA GLY A 88 -5.81 9.38 22.99
C GLY A 88 -6.09 10.87 23.23
N LEU A 89 -6.77 11.52 22.29
CA LEU A 89 -7.19 12.93 22.40
C LEU A 89 -8.14 13.13 23.59
N ARG A 90 -9.17 12.29 23.72
CA ARG A 90 -10.10 12.33 24.85
C ARG A 90 -9.39 12.16 26.19
N ASN A 91 -8.50 11.18 26.31
CA ASN A 91 -7.75 10.93 27.55
C ASN A 91 -6.82 12.10 27.91
N THR A 92 -6.15 12.66 26.89
CA THR A 92 -5.30 13.84 27.07
C THR A 92 -6.12 15.05 27.52
N ALA A 93 -7.28 15.26 26.93
CA ALA A 93 -8.18 16.33 27.31
C ALA A 93 -8.68 16.19 28.76
N ALA A 94 -9.09 14.99 29.16
CA ALA A 94 -9.50 14.70 30.53
C ALA A 94 -8.38 14.93 31.55
N LYS A 95 -7.12 14.63 31.20
CA LYS A 95 -5.96 14.79 32.10
C LYS A 95 -5.40 16.21 32.15
N ARG A 96 -5.42 16.93 31.03
CA ARG A 96 -4.80 18.26 30.88
C ARG A 96 -5.81 19.41 30.99
N GLY A 97 -7.10 19.11 31.14
CA GLY A 97 -8.14 20.12 31.24
C GLY A 97 -8.31 20.91 29.94
N LEU A 98 -8.24 20.24 28.78
CA LEU A 98 -8.58 20.89 27.51
C LEU A 98 -10.05 21.32 27.54
N ASP A 99 -10.31 22.51 27.02
CA ASP A 99 -11.66 23.01 26.84
C ASP A 99 -12.48 22.09 25.91
N ALA A 100 -13.77 21.92 26.21
CA ALA A 100 -14.64 21.01 25.47
C ALA A 100 -14.88 21.46 24.02
N SER A 101 -14.93 22.78 23.77
CA SER A 101 -15.02 23.33 22.41
C SER A 101 -13.79 22.94 21.60
N ALA A 102 -12.60 23.15 22.17
CA ALA A 102 -11.34 22.81 21.53
C ALA A 102 -11.21 21.30 21.26
N LEU A 103 -11.61 20.44 22.19
CA LEU A 103 -11.59 18.99 21.99
C LEU A 103 -12.48 18.57 20.79
N ARG A 104 -13.69 19.13 20.69
CA ARG A 104 -14.61 18.81 19.58
C ARG A 104 -14.05 19.28 18.24
N GLU A 105 -13.45 20.46 18.18
CA GLU A 105 -12.78 20.98 16.97
C GLU A 105 -11.59 20.10 16.55
N GLU A 106 -10.73 19.71 17.50
CA GLU A 106 -9.57 18.83 17.24
C GLU A 106 -9.99 17.43 16.78
N LEU A 107 -11.07 16.88 17.34
CA LEU A 107 -11.63 15.61 16.87
C LEU A 107 -12.14 15.72 15.44
N ASN A 108 -12.89 16.78 15.15
CA ASN A 108 -13.38 17.02 13.79
C ASN A 108 -12.22 17.20 12.79
N GLN A 109 -11.18 17.93 13.19
CA GLN A 109 -9.99 18.12 12.35
C GLN A 109 -9.23 16.80 12.12
N SER A 110 -9.19 15.92 13.13
CA SER A 110 -8.61 14.58 13.01
C SER A 110 -9.40 13.72 12.01
N LEU A 111 -10.74 13.74 12.07
CA LEU A 111 -11.62 13.06 11.11
C LEU A 111 -11.42 13.59 9.69
N LYS A 112 -11.41 14.92 9.54
CA LYS A 112 -11.17 15.58 8.25
C LYS A 112 -9.83 15.16 7.65
N THR A 113 -8.76 15.18 8.45
CA THR A 113 -7.41 14.82 8.00
C THR A 113 -7.35 13.36 7.56
N ALA A 114 -7.96 12.45 8.32
CA ALA A 114 -8.05 11.04 7.94
C ALA A 114 -8.83 10.87 6.62
N PHE A 115 -9.93 11.60 6.45
CA PHE A 115 -10.78 11.56 5.27
C PHE A 115 -10.11 12.15 4.01
N GLU A 116 -9.33 13.22 4.16
CA GLU A 116 -8.57 13.84 3.07
C GLU A 116 -7.40 12.96 2.61
N ARG A 117 -6.71 12.29 3.55
CA ARG A 117 -5.61 11.36 3.24
C ARG A 117 -6.07 10.07 2.56
N ASN A 118 -7.31 9.65 2.81
CA ASN A 118 -7.86 8.39 2.29
C ASN A 118 -8.89 8.64 1.17
N SER A 119 -8.42 9.12 0.02
CA SER A 119 -9.29 9.53 -1.10
C SER A 119 -10.17 8.43 -1.71
N LYS A 120 -9.88 7.15 -1.42
CA LYS A 120 -10.64 6.00 -1.91
C LYS A 120 -11.89 5.66 -1.09
N VAL A 121 -12.01 6.20 0.12
CA VAL A 121 -13.19 5.93 0.97
C VAL A 121 -14.30 6.93 0.69
N LEU A 122 -15.55 6.49 0.85
CA LEU A 122 -16.71 7.35 0.63
C LEU A 122 -16.82 8.38 1.76
N GLY A 123 -16.63 7.95 3.00
CA GLY A 123 -16.72 8.82 4.15
C GLY A 123 -16.18 8.21 5.43
N ILE A 124 -15.92 9.07 6.40
CA ILE A 124 -15.48 8.74 7.75
C ILE A 124 -16.37 9.48 8.73
N TRP A 125 -16.89 8.75 9.72
CA TRP A 125 -17.80 9.30 10.70
C TRP A 125 -17.46 8.86 12.11
N LEU A 126 -17.94 9.64 13.08
CA LEU A 126 -17.78 9.42 14.51
C LEU A 126 -19.03 9.92 15.23
N SER A 127 -19.62 9.06 16.04
CA SER A 127 -20.68 9.45 16.99
C SER A 127 -20.36 8.92 18.37
N PHE A 128 -20.39 9.80 19.38
CA PHE A 128 -20.28 9.39 20.77
C PHE A 128 -21.61 8.88 21.32
N GLU A 129 -21.57 8.17 22.44
CA GLU A 129 -22.73 7.96 23.30
C GLU A 129 -23.08 9.27 24.04
N PRO A 130 -24.32 9.45 24.51
CA PRO A 130 -24.72 10.65 25.24
C PRO A 130 -23.81 10.96 26.43
N ASN A 131 -23.28 12.18 26.49
CA ASN A 131 -22.34 12.69 27.49
C ASN A 131 -21.02 11.91 27.61
N ALA A 132 -20.69 11.05 26.64
CA ALA A 132 -19.53 10.17 26.76
C ALA A 132 -18.20 10.81 26.30
N LEU A 133 -18.24 11.85 25.47
CA LEU A 133 -17.04 12.58 25.03
C LEU A 133 -16.41 13.39 26.17
N ASP A 134 -17.12 14.40 26.64
CA ASP A 134 -16.66 15.44 27.58
C ASP A 134 -17.64 15.71 28.72
N GLY A 135 -18.79 15.03 28.75
CA GLY A 135 -19.84 15.22 29.77
C GLY A 135 -20.64 16.51 29.62
N LYS A 136 -20.53 17.21 28.48
CA LYS A 136 -21.04 18.57 28.29
C LYS A 136 -21.99 18.71 27.09
N ASP A 137 -22.66 17.63 26.66
CA ASP A 137 -23.53 17.69 25.47
C ASP A 137 -24.61 18.79 25.58
N SER A 138 -25.12 19.06 26.79
CA SER A 138 -26.09 20.15 27.02
C SER A 138 -25.58 21.56 26.66
N GLU A 139 -24.26 21.78 26.62
CA GLU A 139 -23.64 23.06 26.25
C GLU A 139 -23.54 23.24 24.72
N PHE A 140 -23.69 22.16 23.93
CA PHE A 140 -23.43 22.14 22.48
C PHE A 140 -24.66 21.75 21.65
N VAL A 141 -25.88 21.94 22.17
CA VAL A 141 -27.13 21.65 21.45
C VAL A 141 -27.20 22.47 20.16
N ASP A 142 -27.45 21.79 19.03
CA ASP A 142 -27.51 22.38 17.69
C ASP A 142 -26.22 23.10 17.23
N ASP A 143 -25.09 22.76 17.84
CA ASP A 143 -23.82 23.40 17.57
C ASP A 143 -23.05 22.77 16.40
N LYS A 144 -23.50 23.10 15.19
CA LYS A 144 -22.91 22.58 13.95
C LYS A 144 -21.44 22.97 13.77
N ALA A 145 -20.99 24.09 14.32
CA ALA A 145 -19.59 24.53 14.22
C ALA A 145 -18.65 23.55 14.95
N ARG A 146 -19.12 22.99 16.07
CA ARG A 146 -18.42 21.95 16.85
C ARG A 146 -18.98 20.56 16.60
N VAL A 147 -19.65 20.39 15.45
CA VAL A 147 -20.17 19.13 14.92
C VAL A 147 -21.02 18.34 15.91
N SER A 148 -21.84 19.09 16.63
CA SER A 148 -22.75 18.58 17.65
C SER A 148 -24.19 18.62 17.13
N ASN A 149 -24.93 17.54 17.38
CA ASN A 149 -26.29 17.36 16.86
C ASN A 149 -27.35 18.10 17.71
N GLU A 150 -28.63 17.85 17.44
CA GLU A 150 -29.78 18.48 18.10
C GLU A 150 -29.95 18.10 19.59
N LYS A 151 -29.11 17.17 20.10
CA LYS A 151 -28.96 16.87 21.54
C LYS A 151 -27.60 17.28 22.09
N GLY A 152 -26.79 17.91 21.26
CA GLY A 152 -25.44 18.37 21.55
C GLY A 152 -24.41 17.26 21.64
N ARG A 153 -24.73 16.06 21.14
CA ARG A 153 -23.79 14.95 21.03
C ARG A 153 -22.86 15.16 19.86
N PHE A 154 -21.57 14.85 20.02
CA PHE A 154 -20.62 14.90 18.90
C PHE A 154 -20.93 13.78 17.90
N SER A 155 -21.34 14.16 16.69
CA SER A 155 -21.83 13.24 15.65
C SER A 155 -21.43 13.76 14.26
N SER A 156 -20.17 13.57 13.87
CA SER A 156 -19.59 14.07 12.63
C SER A 156 -19.58 13.02 11.53
N TYR A 157 -19.86 13.44 10.29
CA TYR A 157 -19.69 12.62 9.10
C TYR A 157 -19.07 13.42 7.97
N TRP A 158 -17.81 13.12 7.64
CA TRP A 158 -17.15 13.60 6.43
C TRP A 158 -17.43 12.63 5.28
N SER A 159 -18.00 13.11 4.18
CA SER A 159 -18.32 12.28 3.00
C SER A 159 -17.99 12.96 1.67
N ARG A 160 -17.84 12.14 0.62
CA ARG A 160 -17.69 12.58 -0.78
C ARG A 160 -18.95 12.32 -1.62
N ALA A 161 -20.07 11.96 -1.01
CA ALA A 161 -21.31 11.68 -1.75
C ALA A 161 -21.75 12.86 -2.64
N GLY A 162 -21.53 14.09 -2.18
CA GLY A 162 -21.82 15.33 -2.91
C GLY A 162 -20.91 15.62 -4.10
N GLY A 163 -19.73 15.01 -4.18
CA GLY A 163 -18.64 15.32 -5.13
C GLY A 163 -17.39 15.77 -4.37
N ASP A 164 -17.43 16.97 -3.80
CA ASP A 164 -16.39 17.47 -2.90
C ASP A 164 -16.56 16.91 -1.48
N GLY A 165 -15.49 17.02 -0.67
CA GLY A 165 -15.53 16.62 0.74
C GLY A 165 -16.42 17.55 1.57
N LEU A 166 -17.52 17.02 2.12
CA LEU A 166 -18.46 17.76 2.95
C LEU A 166 -18.58 17.10 4.33
N ASN A 167 -18.61 17.90 5.38
CA ASN A 167 -18.98 17.45 6.72
C ASN A 167 -20.47 17.71 6.98
N THR A 168 -21.16 16.69 7.46
CA THR A 168 -22.54 16.73 7.91
C THR A 168 -22.64 16.27 9.36
N VAL A 169 -23.62 16.80 10.09
CA VAL A 169 -23.92 16.36 11.46
C VAL A 169 -25.00 15.30 11.40
N MET A 170 -24.75 14.12 11.96
CA MET A 170 -25.76 13.04 12.04
C MET A 170 -26.78 13.37 13.13
N VAL A 171 -28.06 13.23 12.81
CA VAL A 171 -29.17 13.49 13.74
C VAL A 171 -29.47 12.26 14.59
N GLU A 172 -30.10 12.45 15.75
CA GLU A 172 -30.52 11.35 16.64
C GLU A 172 -31.46 10.38 15.94
N ASP A 173 -32.38 10.90 15.11
CA ASP A 173 -33.33 10.09 14.38
C ASP A 173 -32.64 9.00 13.56
N ASP A 174 -31.51 9.30 12.89
CA ASP A 174 -30.74 8.32 12.12
C ASP A 174 -30.08 7.26 13.01
N LEU A 175 -29.68 7.64 14.23
CA LEU A 175 -28.99 6.78 15.18
C LEU A 175 -29.95 5.83 15.91
N ILE A 176 -31.26 6.12 15.90
CA ILE A 176 -32.32 5.27 16.46
C ILE A 176 -33.25 4.64 15.41
N LYS A 177 -33.08 4.97 14.13
CA LYS A 177 -33.96 4.51 13.04
C LYS A 177 -33.84 3.00 12.83
N THR A 178 -34.94 2.30 13.09
CA THR A 178 -35.02 0.83 13.01
C THR A 178 -35.71 0.31 11.75
N THR A 179 -36.07 1.18 10.80
CA THR A 179 -36.65 0.77 9.53
C THR A 179 -35.71 -0.21 8.81
N PRO A 180 -36.20 -1.35 8.28
CA PRO A 180 -35.36 -2.32 7.60
C PRO A 180 -34.63 -1.71 6.39
N ASN A 181 -33.34 -2.01 6.26
CA ASN A 181 -32.52 -1.69 5.10
C ASN A 181 -32.60 -2.82 4.04
N LEU A 182 -31.80 -2.71 2.97
CA LEU A 182 -31.76 -3.70 1.87
C LEU A 182 -31.47 -5.14 2.31
N SER A 183 -30.71 -5.32 3.39
CA SER A 183 -30.38 -6.65 3.96
C SER A 183 -31.43 -7.18 4.93
N GLY A 184 -32.49 -6.41 5.20
CA GLY A 184 -33.51 -6.71 6.20
C GLY A 184 -33.07 -6.42 7.64
N THR A 185 -31.90 -5.82 7.86
CA THR A 185 -31.45 -5.37 9.18
C THR A 185 -31.90 -3.92 9.47
N PRO A 186 -31.97 -3.47 10.74
CA PRO A 186 -32.30 -2.08 11.07
C PRO A 186 -31.37 -1.08 10.36
N TYR A 187 -31.90 0.07 9.93
CA TYR A 187 -31.12 1.11 9.26
C TYR A 187 -29.88 1.53 10.07
N ASN A 188 -30.04 1.78 11.36
CA ASN A 188 -28.97 2.22 12.27
C ASN A 188 -27.98 1.10 12.67
N ILE A 189 -27.95 -0.04 11.95
CA ILE A 189 -27.05 -1.16 12.26
C ILE A 189 -25.57 -0.77 12.17
N TRP A 190 -25.24 0.25 11.35
CA TRP A 190 -23.90 0.82 11.24
C TRP A 190 -23.38 1.43 12.55
N TYR A 191 -24.29 1.93 13.40
CA TYR A 191 -23.97 2.43 14.74
C TYR A 191 -24.15 1.34 15.80
N THR A 192 -25.27 0.62 15.76
CA THR A 192 -25.67 -0.27 16.85
C THR A 192 -24.90 -1.59 16.87
N CYS A 193 -24.46 -2.13 15.73
CA CYS A 193 -23.69 -3.37 15.68
C CYS A 193 -22.44 -3.31 16.57
N PRO A 194 -21.46 -2.41 16.30
CA PRO A 194 -20.25 -2.34 17.12
C PRO A 194 -20.53 -1.93 18.57
N ARG A 195 -21.53 -1.07 18.79
CA ARG A 195 -21.94 -0.63 20.13
C ARG A 195 -22.43 -1.79 20.99
N ASP A 196 -23.29 -2.64 20.43
CA ASP A 196 -23.97 -3.70 21.18
C ASP A 196 -23.10 -4.96 21.26
N THR A 197 -22.39 -5.32 20.19
CA THR A 197 -21.51 -6.52 20.17
C THR A 197 -20.15 -6.26 20.78
N ARG A 198 -19.71 -4.99 20.87
CA ARG A 198 -18.35 -4.59 21.29
C ARG A 198 -17.24 -5.15 20.39
N THR A 199 -17.56 -5.44 19.14
CA THR A 199 -16.61 -5.94 18.12
C THR A 199 -16.63 -5.06 16.89
N VAL A 200 -15.63 -5.23 16.02
CA VAL A 200 -15.66 -4.64 14.68
C VAL A 200 -16.82 -5.25 13.89
N CYS A 201 -17.57 -4.42 13.16
CA CYS A 201 -18.65 -4.86 12.30
C CYS A 201 -18.39 -4.44 10.85
N LEU A 202 -18.48 -5.40 9.93
CA LEU A 202 -18.64 -5.16 8.50
C LEU A 202 -20.10 -5.43 8.14
N LEU A 203 -20.78 -4.42 7.63
CA LEU A 203 -22.19 -4.51 7.27
C LEU A 203 -22.37 -5.09 5.88
N ASP A 204 -23.55 -5.65 5.61
CA ASP A 204 -23.96 -5.89 4.22
C ASP A 204 -24.29 -4.55 3.52
N PRO A 205 -24.25 -4.50 2.18
CA PRO A 205 -24.73 -3.38 1.37
C PRO A 205 -26.04 -2.76 1.85
N TYR A 206 -26.06 -1.44 1.97
CA TYR A 206 -27.26 -0.67 2.28
C TYR A 206 -27.31 0.63 1.49
N ALA A 207 -28.50 1.22 1.40
CA ALA A 207 -28.71 2.53 0.82
C ALA A 207 -28.80 3.58 1.92
N ASP A 208 -28.16 4.72 1.69
CA ASP A 208 -28.21 5.88 2.57
C ASP A 208 -28.38 7.17 1.77
N GLU A 209 -28.97 8.18 2.39
CA GLU A 209 -29.06 9.53 1.85
C GLU A 209 -28.00 10.44 2.45
N VAL A 210 -26.94 10.69 1.69
CA VAL A 210 -25.82 11.52 2.14
C VAL A 210 -25.76 12.78 1.29
N ALA A 211 -25.84 13.94 1.96
CA ALA A 211 -25.87 15.25 1.30
C ALA A 211 -26.94 15.37 0.19
N GLY A 212 -28.13 14.79 0.42
CA GLY A 212 -29.27 14.82 -0.52
C GLY A 212 -29.12 13.90 -1.73
N LYS A 213 -28.16 12.98 -1.73
CA LYS A 213 -27.99 11.95 -2.77
C LYS A 213 -28.10 10.57 -2.16
N GLN A 214 -28.87 9.71 -2.81
CA GLN A 214 -28.93 8.29 -2.49
C GLN A 214 -27.65 7.60 -2.94
N VAL A 215 -26.97 6.93 -2.01
CA VAL A 215 -25.71 6.22 -2.24
C VAL A 215 -25.82 4.80 -1.70
N LEU A 216 -25.40 3.84 -2.52
CA LEU A 216 -25.21 2.46 -2.10
C LEU A 216 -23.81 2.33 -1.51
N MET A 217 -23.73 1.88 -0.26
CA MET A 217 -22.48 1.73 0.48
C MET A 217 -22.43 0.48 1.34
N THR A 218 -21.26 0.21 1.88
CA THR A 218 -21.01 -0.75 2.96
C THR A 218 -20.07 -0.09 3.97
N THR A 219 -20.14 -0.51 5.23
CA THR A 219 -19.44 0.19 6.31
C THR A 219 -18.67 -0.78 7.19
N ILE A 220 -17.45 -0.37 7.54
CA ILE A 220 -16.67 -0.97 8.63
C ILE A 220 -16.79 -0.03 9.82
N SER A 221 -17.28 -0.53 10.95
CA SER A 221 -17.54 0.28 12.15
C SER A 221 -16.96 -0.39 13.39
N LEU A 222 -16.42 0.42 14.31
CA LEU A 222 -15.70 -0.03 15.49
C LEU A 222 -16.19 0.69 16.75
N PRO A 223 -16.29 -0.02 17.88
CA PRO A 223 -16.63 0.58 19.15
C PRO A 223 -15.40 1.30 19.75
N LEU A 224 -15.63 2.50 20.26
CA LEU A 224 -14.68 3.17 21.14
C LEU A 224 -14.93 2.67 22.56
N ILE A 225 -14.00 1.88 23.10
CA ILE A 225 -14.12 1.29 24.44
C ILE A 225 -13.13 1.96 25.39
N VAL A 226 -13.63 2.46 26.52
CA VAL A 226 -12.83 3.00 27.64
C VAL A 226 -13.38 2.41 28.93
N ASP A 227 -12.50 1.86 29.77
CA ASP A 227 -12.86 1.20 31.04
C ASP A 227 -13.97 0.15 30.91
N GLY A 228 -13.96 -0.61 29.82
CA GLY A 228 -14.93 -1.67 29.52
C GLY A 228 -16.32 -1.18 29.08
N LYS A 229 -16.51 0.14 28.93
CA LYS A 229 -17.75 0.76 28.43
C LYS A 229 -17.55 1.27 27.00
N VAL A 230 -18.54 1.06 26.14
CA VAL A 230 -18.59 1.71 24.84
C VAL A 230 -18.95 3.17 25.05
N ILE A 231 -18.09 4.08 24.58
CA ILE A 231 -18.27 5.53 24.69
C ILE A 231 -18.67 6.17 23.35
N GLY A 232 -18.64 5.41 22.26
CA GLY A 232 -18.97 5.89 20.93
C GLY A 232 -18.62 4.86 19.87
N VAL A 233 -18.86 5.22 18.61
CA VAL A 233 -18.59 4.40 17.45
C VAL A 233 -17.97 5.27 16.37
N VAL A 234 -16.92 4.74 15.74
CA VAL A 234 -16.28 5.33 14.57
C VAL A 234 -16.42 4.38 13.40
N GLY A 235 -16.61 4.91 12.21
CA GLY A 235 -16.78 4.07 11.02
C GLY A 235 -16.25 4.71 9.75
N ILE A 236 -16.07 3.85 8.76
CA ILE A 236 -15.62 4.19 7.42
C ILE A 236 -16.56 3.55 6.41
N ASP A 237 -17.04 4.37 5.49
CA ASP A 237 -17.98 3.97 4.46
C ASP A 237 -17.24 3.76 3.15
N LEU A 238 -17.60 2.70 2.46
CA LEU A 238 -17.09 2.31 1.15
C LEU A 238 -18.24 2.38 0.16
N ALA A 239 -18.09 3.21 -0.86
CA ALA A 239 -19.08 3.30 -1.91
C ALA A 239 -19.02 2.04 -2.79
N LEU A 240 -20.19 1.47 -3.08
CA LEU A 240 -20.28 0.28 -3.93
C LEU A 240 -19.89 0.58 -5.38
N ASN A 241 -19.97 1.84 -5.81
CA ASN A 241 -19.45 2.26 -7.12
C ASN A 241 -17.92 2.07 -7.25
N ALA A 242 -17.16 2.18 -6.15
CA ALA A 242 -15.73 1.95 -6.14
C ALA A 242 -15.42 0.45 -6.26
N LEU A 243 -16.17 -0.39 -5.56
CA LEU A 243 -16.10 -1.85 -5.70
C LEU A 243 -16.52 -2.29 -7.11
N GLN A 244 -17.57 -1.68 -7.67
CA GLN A 244 -18.03 -1.88 -9.04
C GLN A 244 -16.94 -1.53 -10.05
N ALA A 245 -16.32 -0.34 -9.94
CA ALA A 245 -15.26 0.08 -10.86
C ALA A 245 -14.04 -0.85 -10.80
N ALA A 246 -13.65 -1.32 -9.61
CA ALA A 246 -12.58 -2.30 -9.45
C ALA A 246 -12.96 -3.65 -10.09
N THR A 247 -14.22 -4.06 -9.94
CA THR A 247 -14.78 -5.30 -10.49
C THR A 247 -14.87 -5.26 -12.02
N ASP A 248 -15.26 -4.13 -12.61
CA ASP A 248 -15.26 -3.88 -14.06
C ASP A 248 -13.83 -3.87 -14.63
N ALA A 249 -12.86 -3.31 -13.90
CA ALA A 249 -11.46 -3.35 -14.31
C ALA A 249 -10.92 -4.79 -14.34
N ALA A 250 -11.19 -5.58 -13.29
CA ALA A 250 -10.79 -6.99 -13.20
C ALA A 250 -11.43 -7.87 -14.28
N GLN A 251 -12.65 -7.55 -14.71
CA GLN A 251 -13.36 -8.28 -15.79
C GLN A 251 -12.56 -8.32 -17.10
N LYS A 252 -11.84 -7.23 -17.44
CA LYS A 252 -11.11 -7.14 -18.71
C LYS A 252 -10.07 -8.24 -18.87
N ASP A 253 -9.45 -8.64 -17.76
CA ASP A 253 -8.42 -9.68 -17.71
C ASP A 253 -9.00 -11.10 -17.52
N LEU A 254 -10.31 -11.20 -17.26
CA LEU A 254 -11.04 -12.46 -17.10
C LEU A 254 -11.50 -13.00 -18.45
N PHE A 255 -10.68 -13.89 -19.04
CA PHE A 255 -10.97 -14.57 -20.31
C PHE A 255 -11.28 -13.59 -21.45
N ASN A 256 -10.42 -12.57 -21.62
CA ASN A 256 -10.59 -11.50 -22.61
C ASN A 256 -11.96 -10.79 -22.51
N GLY A 257 -12.43 -10.56 -21.28
CA GLY A 257 -13.72 -9.89 -21.00
C GLY A 257 -14.94 -10.80 -21.06
N ALA A 258 -14.78 -12.10 -21.35
CA ALA A 258 -15.90 -13.03 -21.47
C ALA A 258 -16.38 -13.59 -20.11
N GLY A 259 -15.53 -13.52 -19.08
CA GLY A 259 -15.92 -13.82 -17.70
C GLY A 259 -16.53 -12.60 -17.01
N TYR A 260 -17.44 -12.85 -16.08
CA TYR A 260 -18.04 -11.85 -15.20
C TYR A 260 -17.63 -12.10 -13.76
N LEU A 261 -17.38 -11.02 -13.02
CA LEU A 261 -17.00 -11.04 -11.61
C LEU A 261 -18.14 -10.42 -10.78
N GLU A 262 -18.54 -11.12 -9.73
CA GLU A 262 -19.58 -10.74 -8.79
C GLU A 262 -19.00 -10.74 -7.37
N ILE A 263 -19.22 -9.66 -6.62
CA ILE A 263 -18.90 -9.57 -5.19
C ILE A 263 -20.22 -9.61 -4.43
N LEU A 264 -20.35 -10.59 -3.53
CA LEU A 264 -21.55 -10.87 -2.77
C LEU A 264 -21.28 -10.64 -1.29
N SER A 265 -22.23 -10.01 -0.62
CA SER A 265 -22.23 -9.88 0.83
C SER A 265 -22.66 -11.18 1.51
N SER A 266 -22.62 -11.20 2.83
CA SER A 266 -22.95 -12.40 3.63
C SER A 266 -24.41 -12.86 3.50
N THR A 267 -25.31 -11.95 3.15
CA THR A 267 -26.75 -12.20 2.90
C THR A 267 -27.07 -12.41 1.42
N GLY A 268 -26.07 -12.39 0.54
CA GLY A 268 -26.26 -12.53 -0.90
C GLY A 268 -26.64 -11.23 -1.62
N LEU A 269 -26.51 -10.07 -0.98
CA LEU A 269 -26.62 -8.80 -1.69
C LEU A 269 -25.42 -8.60 -2.61
N ILE A 270 -25.68 -8.16 -3.83
CA ILE A 270 -24.65 -7.90 -4.82
C ILE A 270 -23.99 -6.56 -4.52
N ALA A 271 -22.76 -6.59 -4.00
CA ALA A 271 -21.95 -5.41 -3.73
C ALA A 271 -21.29 -4.85 -5.01
N ALA A 272 -20.95 -5.72 -5.96
CA ALA A 272 -20.46 -5.36 -7.29
C ALA A 272 -20.75 -6.47 -8.30
N PHE A 273 -21.00 -6.11 -9.56
CA PHE A 273 -21.20 -7.06 -10.66
C PHE A 273 -20.65 -6.47 -11.96
N SER A 274 -19.51 -6.98 -12.42
CA SER A 274 -18.87 -6.49 -13.64
C SER A 274 -19.83 -6.51 -14.84
N GLY A 275 -19.89 -5.43 -15.61
CA GLY A 275 -20.74 -5.34 -16.81
C GLY A 275 -22.26 -5.34 -16.54
N GLN A 276 -22.70 -5.43 -15.28
CA GLN A 276 -24.11 -5.41 -14.89
C GLN A 276 -24.35 -4.52 -13.65
N PRO A 277 -24.03 -3.21 -13.73
CA PRO A 277 -24.18 -2.30 -12.59
C PRO A 277 -25.63 -2.15 -12.11
N ASP A 278 -26.63 -2.45 -12.95
CA ASP A 278 -28.06 -2.44 -12.59
C ASP A 278 -28.45 -3.54 -11.59
N LYS A 279 -27.55 -4.49 -11.32
CA LYS A 279 -27.75 -5.59 -10.36
C LYS A 279 -27.20 -5.27 -8.97
N VAL A 280 -26.35 -4.25 -8.83
CA VAL A 280 -25.78 -3.84 -7.55
C VAL A 280 -26.90 -3.43 -6.59
N GLY A 281 -26.83 -3.92 -5.35
CA GLY A 281 -27.85 -3.71 -4.32
C GLY A 281 -29.06 -4.66 -4.38
N LYS A 282 -29.18 -5.50 -5.42
CA LYS A 282 -30.21 -6.56 -5.48
C LYS A 282 -29.72 -7.81 -4.75
N ASN A 283 -30.67 -8.64 -4.30
CA ASN A 283 -30.34 -9.95 -3.75
C ASN A 283 -30.11 -10.97 -4.88
N LEU A 284 -29.06 -11.78 -4.75
CA LEU A 284 -28.74 -12.83 -5.72
C LEU A 284 -29.85 -13.88 -5.81
N ILE A 285 -30.51 -14.20 -4.70
CA ILE A 285 -31.63 -15.17 -4.66
C ILE A 285 -32.78 -14.67 -5.54
N ASP A 286 -33.07 -13.37 -5.52
CA ASP A 286 -34.10 -12.78 -6.39
C ASP A 286 -33.67 -12.72 -7.86
N THR A 287 -32.36 -12.76 -8.11
CA THR A 287 -31.80 -12.63 -9.47
C THR A 287 -31.70 -13.97 -10.19
N ILE A 288 -31.34 -15.07 -9.49
CA ILE A 288 -31.10 -16.40 -10.07
C ILE A 288 -31.80 -17.55 -9.32
N GLY A 289 -32.69 -17.25 -8.37
CA GLY A 289 -33.55 -18.24 -7.71
C GLY A 289 -32.81 -19.24 -6.83
N ALA A 290 -33.09 -20.53 -7.03
CA ALA A 290 -32.55 -21.62 -6.21
C ALA A 290 -31.01 -21.69 -6.23
N GLU A 291 -30.39 -21.41 -7.38
CA GLU A 291 -28.92 -21.37 -7.50
C GLU A 291 -28.33 -20.28 -6.60
N GLY A 292 -28.97 -19.11 -6.52
CA GLY A 292 -28.54 -18.02 -5.64
C GLY A 292 -28.59 -18.43 -4.17
N LYS A 293 -29.62 -19.19 -3.77
CA LYS A 293 -29.74 -19.72 -2.41
C LYS A 293 -28.60 -20.68 -2.07
N ASP A 294 -28.25 -21.58 -2.99
CA ASP A 294 -27.15 -22.51 -2.83
C ASP A 294 -25.80 -21.77 -2.71
N ILE A 295 -25.57 -20.74 -3.54
CA ILE A 295 -24.36 -19.92 -3.47
C ILE A 295 -24.24 -19.24 -2.11
N VAL A 296 -25.31 -18.60 -1.63
CA VAL A 296 -25.31 -17.95 -0.30
C VAL A 296 -25.04 -18.96 0.82
N GLN A 297 -25.55 -20.19 0.71
CA GLN A 297 -25.25 -21.26 1.66
C GLN A 297 -23.76 -21.67 1.63
N LEU A 298 -23.15 -21.76 0.44
CA LEU A 298 -21.72 -22.04 0.29
C LEU A 298 -20.84 -20.94 0.91
N LEU A 299 -21.25 -19.67 0.79
CA LEU A 299 -20.56 -18.56 1.45
C LEU A 299 -20.62 -18.71 2.97
N ALA A 300 -21.81 -19.00 3.51
CA ALA A 300 -22.01 -19.20 4.95
C ALA A 300 -21.24 -20.41 5.50
N SER A 301 -21.08 -21.49 4.71
CA SER A 301 -20.30 -22.67 5.10
C SER A 301 -18.82 -22.59 4.71
N GLU A 302 -18.36 -21.43 4.22
CA GLU A 302 -16.97 -21.19 3.79
C GLU A 302 -16.46 -22.23 2.77
N THR A 303 -17.37 -22.79 1.97
CA THR A 303 -17.08 -23.85 1.03
C THR A 303 -16.78 -23.30 -0.37
N ARG A 304 -15.57 -23.59 -0.87
CA ARG A 304 -15.17 -23.26 -2.25
C ARG A 304 -15.75 -24.31 -3.20
N MET A 305 -16.39 -23.87 -4.27
CA MET A 305 -16.99 -24.79 -5.22
C MET A 305 -17.03 -24.22 -6.63
N ILE A 306 -16.85 -25.11 -7.61
CA ILE A 306 -17.23 -24.86 -8.99
C ILE A 306 -18.63 -25.43 -9.17
N ARG A 307 -19.57 -24.58 -9.59
CA ARG A 307 -20.92 -24.99 -9.95
C ARG A 307 -21.11 -24.89 -11.44
N GLU A 308 -21.58 -25.98 -12.02
CA GLU A 308 -21.95 -26.05 -13.42
C GLU A 308 -23.48 -26.14 -13.52
N GLN A 309 -24.12 -25.14 -14.11
CA GLN A 309 -25.56 -25.10 -14.28
C GLN A 309 -25.94 -24.41 -15.59
N ASP A 310 -26.88 -25.03 -16.31
CA ASP A 310 -27.28 -24.65 -17.66
C ASP A 310 -26.08 -24.49 -18.60
N ASP A 311 -25.88 -23.30 -19.15
CA ASP A 311 -24.78 -22.96 -20.06
C ASP A 311 -23.68 -22.10 -19.39
N THR A 312 -23.63 -22.09 -18.05
CA THR A 312 -22.66 -21.30 -17.30
C THR A 312 -21.93 -22.10 -16.25
N ILE A 313 -20.72 -21.66 -15.94
CA ILE A 313 -19.92 -22.16 -14.83
C ILE A 313 -19.65 -21.01 -13.86
N ARG A 314 -19.83 -21.28 -12.57
CA ARG A 314 -19.59 -20.32 -11.49
C ARG A 314 -18.53 -20.85 -10.54
N ALA A 315 -17.44 -20.13 -10.39
CA ALA A 315 -16.49 -20.36 -9.31
C ALA A 315 -16.90 -19.52 -8.11
N VAL A 316 -17.33 -20.18 -7.04
CA VAL A 316 -17.66 -19.55 -5.76
C VAL A 316 -16.45 -19.64 -4.85
N TYR A 317 -15.99 -18.48 -4.38
CA TYR A 317 -14.88 -18.36 -3.45
C TYR A 317 -15.30 -17.52 -2.24
N PRO A 318 -15.60 -18.16 -1.10
CA PRO A 318 -15.88 -17.46 0.14
C PRO A 318 -14.65 -16.74 0.69
N VAL A 319 -14.87 -15.56 1.24
CA VAL A 319 -13.81 -14.72 1.77
C VAL A 319 -14.31 -13.93 2.97
N LYS A 320 -13.51 -13.85 4.03
CA LYS A 320 -13.76 -12.94 5.15
C LYS A 320 -13.02 -11.64 4.87
N PRO A 321 -13.70 -10.54 4.50
CA PRO A 321 -13.00 -9.29 4.17
C PRO A 321 -12.24 -8.71 5.36
N ILE A 322 -12.73 -8.99 6.58
CA ILE A 322 -12.04 -8.76 7.86
C ILE A 322 -12.17 -10.02 8.72
N ALA A 323 -11.23 -10.28 9.63
CA ALA A 323 -11.06 -11.56 10.32
C ALA A 323 -12.32 -12.07 11.05
N ASP A 324 -13.04 -11.18 11.74
CA ASP A 324 -14.20 -11.53 12.59
C ASP A 324 -15.56 -11.30 11.92
N ALA A 325 -15.59 -10.93 10.63
CA ALA A 325 -16.83 -10.74 9.89
C ALA A 325 -17.38 -12.05 9.33
N LYS A 326 -18.68 -12.03 9.01
CA LYS A 326 -19.32 -13.07 8.19
C LYS A 326 -18.66 -13.11 6.81
N SER A 327 -18.59 -14.30 6.24
CA SER A 327 -18.01 -14.52 4.92
C SER A 327 -18.83 -13.84 3.83
N TRP A 328 -18.14 -13.02 3.06
CA TRP A 328 -18.56 -12.54 1.75
C TRP A 328 -18.15 -13.56 0.68
N GLY A 329 -18.50 -13.29 -0.56
CA GLY A 329 -18.19 -14.15 -1.69
C GLY A 329 -17.64 -13.38 -2.86
N VAL A 330 -16.63 -13.97 -3.51
CA VAL A 330 -16.31 -13.66 -4.89
C VAL A 330 -16.84 -14.78 -5.77
N VAL A 331 -17.64 -14.43 -6.77
CA VAL A 331 -18.19 -15.37 -7.74
C VAL A 331 -17.75 -14.97 -9.13
N ILE A 332 -17.04 -15.87 -9.82
CA ILE A 332 -16.71 -15.68 -11.25
C ILE A 332 -17.66 -16.54 -12.07
N LYS A 333 -18.41 -15.88 -12.95
CA LYS A 333 -19.32 -16.52 -13.92
C LYS A 333 -18.65 -16.54 -15.29
N LEU A 334 -18.59 -17.70 -15.93
CA LEU A 334 -18.08 -17.86 -17.29
C LEU A 334 -19.10 -18.66 -18.13
N PRO A 335 -19.43 -18.25 -19.37
CA PRO A 335 -20.20 -19.08 -20.29
C PRO A 335 -19.44 -20.35 -20.69
N LYS A 336 -20.10 -21.50 -20.76
CA LYS A 336 -19.46 -22.78 -21.10
C LYS A 336 -18.83 -22.77 -22.49
N GLU A 337 -19.45 -22.08 -23.45
CA GLU A 337 -18.93 -21.95 -24.81
C GLU A 337 -17.50 -21.40 -24.84
N VAL A 338 -17.19 -20.45 -23.94
CA VAL A 338 -15.85 -19.83 -23.85
C VAL A 338 -14.83 -20.83 -23.33
N MET A 339 -15.20 -21.65 -22.35
CA MET A 339 -14.35 -22.72 -21.82
C MET A 339 -14.09 -23.81 -22.87
N LEU A 340 -15.11 -24.16 -23.66
CA LEU A 340 -15.04 -25.24 -24.64
C LEU A 340 -14.54 -24.77 -26.01
N ALA A 341 -14.36 -23.48 -26.25
CA ALA A 341 -13.96 -22.93 -27.56
C ALA A 341 -12.68 -23.60 -28.11
N ASP A 342 -11.68 -23.81 -27.26
CA ASP A 342 -10.43 -24.47 -27.65
C ASP A 342 -10.62 -25.97 -27.89
N ALA A 343 -11.47 -26.64 -27.10
CA ALA A 343 -11.82 -28.05 -27.31
C ALA A 343 -12.60 -28.27 -28.62
N LEU A 344 -13.56 -27.37 -28.92
CA LEU A 344 -14.34 -27.38 -30.16
C LEU A 344 -13.45 -27.10 -31.38
N LYS A 345 -12.50 -26.18 -31.26
CA LYS A 345 -11.50 -25.91 -32.31
C LYS A 345 -10.61 -27.12 -32.57
N LEU A 346 -10.16 -27.81 -31.51
CA LEU A 346 -9.40 -29.06 -31.62
C LEU A 346 -10.22 -30.17 -32.29
N GLN A 347 -11.49 -30.33 -31.90
CA GLN A 347 -12.41 -31.28 -32.53
C GLN A 347 -12.55 -31.01 -34.03
N GLY A 348 -12.73 -29.75 -34.43
CA GLY A 348 -12.77 -29.37 -35.85
C GLY A 348 -11.48 -29.63 -36.63
N ILE A 349 -10.31 -29.64 -35.97
CA ILE A 349 -9.04 -30.03 -36.59
C ILE A 349 -8.96 -31.55 -36.76
N LEU A 350 -9.38 -32.31 -35.74
CA LEU A 350 -9.40 -33.78 -35.76
C LEU A 350 -10.37 -34.33 -36.81
N ASP A 351 -11.57 -33.74 -36.94
CA ASP A 351 -12.57 -34.12 -37.94
C ASP A 351 -12.06 -33.88 -39.38
N LYS A 352 -11.36 -32.77 -39.61
CA LYS A 352 -10.71 -32.47 -40.90
C LYS A 352 -9.59 -33.45 -41.22
N ALA A 353 -8.79 -33.82 -40.22
CA ALA A 353 -7.74 -34.82 -40.36
C ALA A 353 -8.30 -36.22 -40.66
N GLN A 354 -9.42 -36.60 -40.02
CA GLN A 354 -10.09 -37.90 -40.23
C GLN A 354 -10.63 -38.03 -41.65
N ASN A 355 -11.36 -37.04 -42.15
CA ASN A 355 -11.91 -37.08 -43.52
C ASN A 355 -10.82 -37.22 -44.59
N ALA A 356 -9.67 -36.56 -44.41
CA ALA A 356 -8.53 -36.69 -45.31
C ALA A 356 -7.85 -38.07 -45.21
N SER A 357 -7.85 -38.69 -44.03
CA SER A 357 -7.27 -40.02 -43.78
C SER A 357 -8.15 -41.15 -44.33
N THR A 358 -9.48 -41.08 -44.13
CA THR A 358 -10.45 -42.07 -44.62
C THR A 358 -10.43 -42.19 -46.15
N LEU A 359 -10.35 -41.05 -46.86
CA LEU A 359 -10.26 -41.05 -48.32
C LEU A 359 -8.95 -41.68 -48.81
N LYS A 360 -7.82 -41.41 -48.14
CA LYS A 360 -6.52 -42.02 -48.47
C LYS A 360 -6.53 -43.53 -48.19
N ALA A 361 -7.08 -43.97 -47.06
CA ALA A 361 -7.17 -45.39 -46.69
C ALA A 361 -8.04 -46.20 -47.68
N LEU A 362 -9.16 -45.62 -48.14
CA LEU A 362 -10.02 -46.22 -49.16
C LEU A 362 -9.35 -46.30 -50.53
N LEU A 363 -8.63 -45.25 -50.95
CA LEU A 363 -7.91 -45.23 -52.23
C LEU A 363 -6.75 -46.24 -52.24
N VAL A 364 -5.97 -46.32 -51.14
CA VAL A 364 -4.88 -47.30 -51.00
C VAL A 364 -5.43 -48.72 -50.91
N GLY A 365 -6.53 -48.96 -50.18
CA GLY A 365 -7.20 -50.26 -50.10
C GLY A 365 -7.77 -50.72 -51.45
N ALA A 366 -8.39 -49.83 -52.21
CA ALA A 366 -8.89 -50.12 -53.55
C ALA A 366 -7.76 -50.41 -54.54
N ALA A 367 -6.66 -49.65 -54.48
CA ALA A 367 -5.48 -49.88 -55.29
C ALA A 367 -4.81 -51.24 -54.96
N ALA A 368 -4.70 -51.59 -53.67
CA ALA A 368 -4.13 -52.86 -53.22
C ALA A 368 -5.00 -54.09 -53.60
N ALA A 369 -6.33 -53.96 -53.55
CA ALA A 369 -7.26 -55.00 -53.99
C ALA A 369 -7.18 -55.26 -55.50
N LEU A 370 -7.09 -54.19 -56.30
CA LEU A 370 -6.87 -54.26 -57.75
C LEU A 370 -5.52 -54.90 -58.11
N LEU A 371 -4.45 -54.51 -57.40
CA LEU A 371 -3.10 -55.07 -57.58
C LEU A 371 -3.02 -56.54 -57.17
N GLY A 372 -3.66 -56.95 -56.06
CA GLY A 372 -3.63 -58.34 -55.63
C GLY A 372 -4.46 -59.29 -56.50
N LEU A 373 -5.59 -58.84 -57.06
CA LEU A 373 -6.33 -59.58 -58.09
C LEU A 373 -5.54 -59.73 -59.40
N LEU A 374 -4.74 -58.73 -59.75
CA LEU A 374 -3.83 -58.74 -60.91
C LEU A 374 -2.64 -59.69 -60.71
N LEU A 375 -2.04 -59.71 -59.50
CA LEU A 375 -0.88 -60.55 -59.16
C LEU A 375 -1.24 -62.05 -59.01
N ILE A 376 -2.45 -62.37 -58.56
CA ILE A 376 -3.00 -63.75 -58.52
C ILE A 376 -3.23 -64.29 -59.95
N TRP A 377 -3.46 -63.43 -60.93
CA TRP A 377 -3.61 -63.79 -62.34
C TRP A 377 -2.25 -64.01 -63.05
N LEU A 378 -1.23 -63.23 -62.70
CA LEU A 378 0.11 -63.26 -63.31
C LEU A 378 1.00 -64.42 -62.81
N THR A 379 0.79 -64.91 -61.59
CA THR A 379 1.61 -65.99 -60.99
C THR A 379 1.31 -67.39 -61.52
N ALA A 380 0.23 -67.58 -62.29
CA ALA A 380 -0.20 -68.89 -62.80
C ALA A 380 0.55 -69.41 -64.04
N THR A 381 1.53 -68.68 -64.61
CA THR A 381 2.06 -69.03 -65.94
C THR A 381 3.57 -68.96 -66.19
N GLY A 382 4.47 -68.62 -65.26
CA GLY A 382 5.86 -68.38 -65.73
C GLY A 382 7.05 -68.44 -64.78
N VAL A 383 6.95 -68.98 -63.56
CA VAL A 383 7.93 -68.61 -62.52
C VAL A 383 9.24 -69.41 -62.46
N THR A 384 9.37 -70.61 -63.02
CA THR A 384 10.44 -71.51 -62.54
C THR A 384 11.81 -71.49 -63.23
N ARG A 385 12.20 -70.48 -64.05
CA ARG A 385 13.59 -70.50 -64.58
C ARG A 385 14.40 -69.20 -64.79
N PRO A 386 13.85 -67.98 -64.91
CA PRO A 386 14.70 -66.79 -65.08
C PRO A 386 15.15 -66.11 -63.76
N ILE A 387 14.61 -66.52 -62.60
CA ILE A 387 14.87 -65.92 -61.28
C ILE A 387 16.37 -65.88 -60.91
N ASN A 388 17.17 -66.83 -61.39
CA ASN A 388 18.58 -66.93 -61.01
C ASN A 388 19.49 -65.87 -61.67
N THR A 389 19.06 -65.24 -62.78
CA THR A 389 19.91 -64.29 -63.52
C THR A 389 19.78 -62.85 -62.99
N VAL A 390 18.62 -62.48 -62.44
CA VAL A 390 18.40 -61.18 -61.77
C VAL A 390 18.96 -61.17 -60.34
N ALA A 391 18.90 -62.30 -59.63
CA ALA A 391 19.51 -62.45 -58.30
C ALA A 391 21.04 -62.18 -58.32
N ALA A 392 21.73 -62.51 -59.43
CA ALA A 392 23.14 -62.22 -59.62
C ALA A 392 23.45 -60.72 -59.85
N MET A 393 22.52 -59.96 -60.43
CA MET A 393 22.68 -58.51 -60.66
C MET A 393 22.32 -57.69 -59.42
N LEU A 394 21.31 -58.11 -58.63
CA LEU A 394 21.02 -57.56 -57.31
C LEU A 394 22.16 -57.81 -56.31
N LYS A 395 22.86 -58.96 -56.44
CA LYS A 395 24.07 -59.25 -55.67
C LYS A 395 25.18 -58.22 -55.91
N ASN A 396 25.40 -57.76 -57.14
CA ASN A 396 26.41 -56.74 -57.47
C ASN A 396 26.08 -55.33 -56.95
N ILE A 397 24.80 -54.98 -56.81
CA ILE A 397 24.37 -53.69 -56.21
C ILE A 397 24.38 -53.79 -54.68
N ALA A 398 24.04 -54.95 -54.12
CA ALA A 398 24.13 -55.23 -52.67
C ALA A 398 25.58 -55.45 -52.17
N SER A 399 26.54 -55.70 -53.06
CA SER A 399 27.97 -55.89 -52.75
C SER A 399 28.91 -54.85 -53.38
N GLY A 400 28.39 -53.76 -53.96
CA GLY A 400 29.16 -52.67 -54.59
C GLY A 400 29.25 -51.39 -53.74
N GLU A 401 30.13 -50.46 -54.12
CA GLU A 401 30.44 -49.19 -53.42
C GLU A 401 29.32 -48.12 -53.44
N GLY A 402 28.03 -48.50 -53.47
CA GLY A 402 26.91 -47.55 -53.34
C GLY A 402 26.70 -46.58 -54.51
N ASP A 403 27.15 -46.91 -55.73
CA ASP A 403 26.98 -46.04 -56.91
C ASP A 403 25.54 -46.09 -57.47
N LEU A 404 24.72 -45.12 -57.06
CA LEU A 404 23.31 -44.99 -57.47
C LEU A 404 23.15 -44.31 -58.84
N THR A 405 24.25 -43.94 -59.51
CA THR A 405 24.24 -43.40 -60.87
C THR A 405 24.15 -44.50 -61.94
N GLN A 406 24.40 -45.76 -61.56
CA GLN A 406 24.29 -46.89 -62.48
C GLN A 406 22.83 -47.22 -62.80
N ARG A 407 22.60 -47.76 -64.00
CA ARG A 407 21.28 -48.17 -64.47
C ARG A 407 21.37 -49.56 -65.08
N LEU A 408 20.35 -50.39 -64.84
CA LEU A 408 20.26 -51.72 -65.44
C LEU A 408 19.89 -51.56 -66.93
N SER A 409 20.72 -52.12 -67.82
CA SER A 409 20.45 -52.20 -69.26
C SER A 409 20.02 -53.61 -69.62
N TYR A 410 18.74 -53.77 -69.96
CA TYR A 410 18.19 -55.03 -70.44
C TYR A 410 17.29 -54.77 -71.65
N ALA A 411 17.72 -55.25 -72.83
CA ALA A 411 17.15 -54.84 -74.12
C ALA A 411 15.92 -55.64 -74.56
N LYS A 412 15.52 -56.69 -73.84
CA LYS A 412 14.32 -57.48 -74.19
C LYS A 412 13.07 -56.89 -73.53
N LYS A 413 11.97 -56.89 -74.28
CA LYS A 413 10.64 -56.41 -73.83
C LYS A 413 9.84 -57.56 -73.19
N ASP A 414 10.39 -58.12 -72.12
CA ASP A 414 9.79 -59.16 -71.29
C ASP A 414 9.73 -58.72 -69.80
N GLU A 415 9.23 -59.56 -68.91
CA GLU A 415 9.02 -59.24 -67.49
C GLU A 415 10.34 -58.87 -66.75
N LEU A 416 11.50 -59.29 -67.26
CA LEU A 416 12.81 -58.91 -66.71
C LEU A 416 13.27 -57.55 -67.23
N GLY A 417 12.91 -57.21 -68.47
CA GLY A 417 13.05 -55.84 -68.99
C GLY A 417 12.16 -54.84 -68.26
N GLU A 418 10.96 -55.25 -67.86
CA GLU A 418 10.07 -54.44 -67.03
C GLU A 418 10.65 -54.25 -65.61
N LEU A 419 11.23 -55.31 -65.01
CA LEU A 419 11.91 -55.23 -63.72
C LEU A 419 13.15 -54.31 -63.73
N ALA A 420 13.97 -54.38 -64.78
CA ALA A 420 15.10 -53.47 -64.97
C ALA A 420 14.64 -52.00 -65.05
N ASN A 421 13.50 -51.75 -65.71
CA ASN A 421 12.91 -50.42 -65.85
C ASN A 421 12.32 -49.89 -64.54
N TRP A 422 11.59 -50.73 -63.78
CA TRP A 422 11.07 -50.38 -62.45
C TRP A 422 12.17 -50.18 -61.41
N PHE A 423 13.25 -50.95 -61.49
CA PHE A 423 14.43 -50.75 -60.64
C PHE A 423 15.15 -49.43 -60.95
N ASN A 424 15.29 -49.07 -62.23
CA ASN A 424 15.79 -47.74 -62.62
C ASN A 424 14.89 -46.61 -62.10
N ARG A 425 13.56 -46.76 -62.15
CA ARG A 425 12.62 -45.80 -61.54
C ARG A 425 12.70 -45.72 -60.01
N PHE A 426 13.05 -46.82 -59.34
CA PHE A 426 13.33 -46.82 -57.90
C PHE A 426 14.58 -45.99 -57.59
N LEU A 427 15.65 -46.15 -58.37
CA LEU A 427 16.85 -45.33 -58.26
C LEU A 427 16.57 -43.84 -58.55
N ASP A 428 15.71 -43.53 -59.52
CA ASP A 428 15.29 -42.14 -59.83
C ASP A 428 14.55 -41.46 -58.65
N LYS A 429 13.98 -42.23 -57.71
CA LYS A 429 13.41 -41.70 -56.45
C LYS A 429 14.39 -41.72 -55.28
N LEU A 430 15.28 -42.70 -55.24
CA LEU A 430 16.27 -42.85 -54.17
C LEU A 430 17.35 -41.75 -54.25
N GLN A 431 17.80 -41.41 -55.45
CA GLN A 431 18.86 -40.44 -55.71
C GLN A 431 18.51 -39.01 -55.21
N PRO A 432 17.32 -38.43 -55.51
CA PRO A 432 16.89 -37.15 -54.92
C PRO A 432 16.70 -37.21 -53.39
N THR A 433 16.25 -38.36 -52.86
CA THR A 433 16.04 -38.54 -51.42
C THR A 433 17.36 -38.51 -50.66
N ILE A 434 18.39 -39.22 -51.15
CA ILE A 434 19.74 -39.19 -50.58
C ILE A 434 20.36 -37.79 -50.72
N ALA A 435 20.16 -37.10 -51.86
CA ALA A 435 20.61 -35.72 -52.03
C ALA A 435 19.93 -34.77 -51.01
N GLN A 436 18.63 -34.93 -50.77
CA GLN A 436 17.89 -34.15 -49.78
C GLN A 436 18.35 -34.46 -48.34
N ILE A 437 18.70 -35.72 -48.03
CA ILE A 437 19.30 -36.08 -46.73
C ILE A 437 20.68 -35.42 -46.55
N LYS A 438 21.55 -35.43 -47.57
CA LYS A 438 22.84 -34.72 -47.53
C LYS A 438 22.66 -33.21 -47.29
N GLN A 439 21.66 -32.60 -47.92
CA GLN A 439 21.29 -31.20 -47.69
C GLN A 439 20.82 -30.96 -46.24
N SER A 440 19.89 -31.77 -45.72
CA SER A 440 19.42 -31.66 -44.33
C SER A 440 20.53 -31.85 -43.29
N ILE A 441 21.50 -32.74 -43.55
CA ILE A 441 22.68 -32.91 -42.68
C ILE A 441 23.55 -31.65 -42.68
N THR A 442 23.70 -31.00 -43.84
CA THR A 442 24.46 -29.74 -43.97
C THR A 442 23.78 -28.60 -43.21
N GLU A 443 22.46 -28.50 -43.30
CA GLU A 443 21.65 -27.53 -42.55
C GLU A 443 21.69 -27.79 -41.04
N ALA A 444 21.65 -29.06 -40.61
CA ALA A 444 21.81 -29.45 -39.22
C ALA A 444 23.18 -29.06 -38.66
N ARG A 445 24.25 -29.24 -39.44
CA ARG A 445 25.60 -28.79 -39.06
C ARG A 445 25.67 -27.27 -38.93
N GLY A 446 25.11 -26.53 -39.88
CA GLY A 446 25.03 -25.06 -39.81
C GLY A 446 24.27 -24.56 -38.58
N THR A 447 23.17 -25.23 -38.22
CA THR A 447 22.39 -24.93 -37.01
C THR A 447 23.19 -25.24 -35.74
N ALA A 448 23.93 -26.35 -35.70
CA ALA A 448 24.79 -26.70 -34.58
C ALA A 448 25.94 -25.70 -34.40
N ASP A 449 26.57 -25.23 -35.48
CA ASP A 449 27.62 -24.21 -35.44
C ASP A 449 27.08 -22.87 -34.92
N GLN A 450 25.89 -22.46 -35.39
CA GLN A 450 25.22 -21.26 -34.91
C GLN A 450 24.85 -21.37 -33.42
N SER A 451 24.33 -22.52 -32.99
CA SER A 451 24.00 -22.79 -31.59
C SER A 451 25.24 -22.73 -30.69
N SER A 452 26.37 -23.31 -31.14
CA SER A 452 27.66 -23.24 -30.43
C SER A 452 28.17 -21.79 -30.30
N ALA A 453 28.04 -20.99 -31.36
CA ALA A 453 28.43 -19.58 -31.35
C ALA A 453 27.57 -18.76 -30.37
N ILE A 454 26.26 -18.98 -30.36
CA ILE A 454 25.33 -18.34 -29.41
C ILE A 454 25.68 -18.75 -27.98
N ALA A 455 25.91 -20.04 -27.72
CA ALA A 455 26.28 -20.55 -26.41
C ALA A 455 27.59 -19.90 -25.88
N ARG A 456 28.60 -19.74 -26.74
CA ARG A 456 29.84 -19.04 -26.38
C ARG A 456 29.59 -17.57 -26.05
N GLN A 457 28.84 -16.86 -26.90
CA GLN A 457 28.51 -15.46 -26.68
C GLN A 457 27.73 -15.26 -25.38
N THR A 458 26.78 -16.16 -25.08
CA THR A 458 26.05 -16.16 -23.81
C THR A 458 27.01 -16.33 -22.63
N SER A 459 27.93 -17.30 -22.68
CA SER A 459 28.92 -17.52 -21.63
C SER A 459 29.82 -16.29 -21.38
N GLU A 460 30.30 -15.66 -22.44
CA GLU A 460 31.07 -14.40 -22.36
C GLU A 460 30.22 -13.27 -21.74
N GLY A 461 28.96 -13.13 -22.16
CA GLY A 461 28.01 -12.17 -21.58
C GLY A 461 27.76 -12.41 -20.09
N MET A 462 27.63 -13.67 -19.67
CA MET A 462 27.45 -14.03 -18.26
C MET A 462 28.67 -13.64 -17.40
N GLN A 463 29.90 -13.74 -17.92
CA GLN A 463 31.09 -13.29 -17.21
C GLN A 463 31.12 -11.77 -16.98
N VAL A 464 30.64 -11.00 -17.96
CA VAL A 464 30.48 -9.54 -17.79
C VAL A 464 29.43 -9.28 -16.71
N GLN A 465 28.26 -9.91 -16.82
CA GLN A 465 27.18 -9.77 -15.86
C GLN A 465 27.61 -10.12 -14.43
N PHE A 466 28.42 -11.16 -14.25
CA PHE A 466 28.96 -11.53 -12.95
C PHE A 466 29.77 -10.40 -12.30
N ARG A 467 30.60 -9.69 -13.06
CA ARG A 467 31.38 -8.55 -12.54
C ARG A 467 30.49 -7.37 -12.15
N GLU A 468 29.45 -7.08 -12.94
CA GLU A 468 28.48 -6.01 -12.63
C GLU A 468 27.70 -6.35 -11.35
N ILE A 469 27.27 -7.61 -11.19
CA ILE A 469 26.60 -8.10 -9.98
C ILE A 469 27.49 -7.93 -8.75
N ASP A 470 28.77 -8.26 -8.84
CA ASP A 470 29.74 -8.11 -7.74
C ASP A 470 29.89 -6.64 -7.33
N GLN A 471 29.99 -5.72 -8.30
CA GLN A 471 30.04 -4.28 -8.03
C GLN A 471 28.76 -3.77 -7.34
N VAL A 472 27.58 -4.21 -7.78
CA VAL A 472 26.31 -3.84 -7.14
C VAL A 472 26.22 -4.39 -5.72
N ALA A 473 26.73 -5.61 -5.47
CA ALA A 473 26.80 -6.18 -4.12
C ALA A 473 27.68 -5.32 -3.20
N THR A 474 28.86 -4.91 -3.66
CA THR A 474 29.75 -4.02 -2.91
C THR A 474 29.09 -2.68 -2.62
N ALA A 475 28.50 -2.03 -3.63
CA ALA A 475 27.82 -0.76 -3.47
C ALA A 475 26.62 -0.86 -2.49
N SER A 476 25.90 -1.97 -2.50
CA SER A 476 24.78 -2.21 -1.56
C SER A 476 25.28 -2.39 -0.12
N ASN A 477 26.40 -3.07 0.09
CA ASN A 477 27.03 -3.18 1.41
C ASN A 477 27.51 -1.82 1.92
N GLU A 478 28.17 -1.02 1.07
CA GLU A 478 28.59 0.34 1.42
C GLU A 478 27.38 1.25 1.73
N MET A 479 26.30 1.13 0.96
CA MET A 479 25.06 1.85 1.21
C MET A 479 24.43 1.49 2.56
N SER A 480 24.41 0.20 2.92
CA SER A 480 23.90 -0.23 4.22
C SER A 480 24.75 0.30 5.37
N ALA A 481 26.08 0.24 5.24
CA ALA A 481 27.01 0.76 6.25
C ALA A 481 26.84 2.28 6.43
N THR A 482 26.79 3.04 5.33
CA THR A 482 26.61 4.50 5.38
C THR A 482 25.25 4.90 5.92
N ALA A 483 24.19 4.18 5.56
CA ALA A 483 22.87 4.39 6.16
C ALA A 483 22.89 4.17 7.68
N HIS A 484 23.60 3.13 8.15
CA HIS A 484 23.74 2.88 9.57
C HIS A 484 24.52 3.99 10.31
N GLU A 485 25.58 4.51 9.68
CA GLU A 485 26.32 5.68 10.18
C GLU A 485 25.44 6.94 10.24
N VAL A 486 24.65 7.22 9.20
CA VAL A 486 23.71 8.36 9.16
C VAL A 486 22.67 8.25 10.27
N ALA A 487 22.11 7.06 10.51
CA ALA A 487 21.18 6.83 11.60
C ALA A 487 21.81 7.12 12.97
N ASN A 488 23.06 6.67 13.19
CA ASN A 488 23.80 6.95 14.41
C ASN A 488 24.11 8.45 14.57
N SER A 489 24.54 9.13 13.51
CA SER A 489 24.78 10.57 13.51
C SER A 489 23.52 11.37 13.83
N ALA A 490 22.38 10.99 13.24
CA ALA A 490 21.09 11.63 13.51
C ALA A 490 20.64 11.40 14.97
N SER A 491 20.82 10.19 15.51
CA SER A 491 20.55 9.89 16.92
C SER A 491 21.41 10.74 17.87
N ASN A 492 22.70 10.87 17.58
CA ASN A 492 23.61 11.74 18.33
C ASN A 492 23.19 13.21 18.25
N ALA A 493 22.80 13.69 17.06
CA ALA A 493 22.32 15.05 16.86
C ALA A 493 21.01 15.32 17.61
N ALA A 494 20.08 14.37 17.65
CA ALA A 494 18.87 14.45 18.47
C ALA A 494 19.19 14.52 19.97
N SER A 495 20.18 13.75 20.43
CA SER A 495 20.65 13.81 21.81
C SER A 495 21.27 15.17 22.17
N ALA A 496 22.12 15.71 21.29
CA ALA A 496 22.70 17.05 21.44
C ALA A 496 21.61 18.13 21.44
N ALA A 497 20.61 18.02 20.57
CA ALA A 497 19.45 18.92 20.54
C ALA A 497 18.69 18.88 21.88
N ARG A 498 18.39 17.70 22.42
CA ARG A 498 17.76 17.57 23.76
C ARG A 498 18.60 18.23 24.86
N GLY A 499 19.92 18.09 24.82
CA GLY A 499 20.82 18.78 25.76
C GLY A 499 20.76 20.32 25.64
N ALA A 500 20.66 20.83 24.42
CA ALA A 500 20.47 22.26 24.16
C ALA A 500 19.10 22.76 24.63
N ASP A 501 18.02 21.99 24.44
CA ASP A 501 16.68 22.32 24.94
C ASP A 501 16.68 22.41 26.48
N GLN A 502 17.31 21.45 27.15
CA GLN A 502 17.45 21.48 28.60
C GLN A 502 18.20 22.73 29.06
N SER A 503 19.32 23.07 28.39
CA SER A 503 20.10 24.27 28.71
C SER A 503 19.30 25.55 28.50
N ALA A 504 18.45 25.60 27.46
CA ALA A 504 17.56 26.74 27.21
C ALA A 504 16.46 26.85 28.28
N ARG A 505 15.89 25.73 28.74
CA ARG A 505 14.92 25.70 29.85
C ARG A 505 15.55 26.13 31.17
N ASP A 506 16.75 25.67 31.47
CA ASP A 506 17.50 26.09 32.66
C ASP A 506 17.78 27.61 32.60
N GLY A 507 18.18 28.12 31.43
CA GLY A 507 18.32 29.56 31.17
C GLY A 507 17.01 30.33 31.36
N MET A 508 15.88 29.78 30.93
CA MET A 508 14.55 30.38 31.14
C MET A 508 14.23 30.50 32.63
N SER A 509 14.51 29.46 33.42
CA SER A 509 14.30 29.48 34.87
C SER A 509 15.12 30.58 35.57
N ILE A 510 16.38 30.77 35.15
CA ILE A 510 17.25 31.86 35.64
C ILE A 510 16.66 33.24 35.27
N ILE A 511 16.14 33.38 34.05
CA ILE A 511 15.50 34.62 33.57
C ILE A 511 14.21 34.93 34.34
N GLU A 512 13.38 33.93 34.63
CA GLU A 512 12.19 34.08 35.46
C GLU A 512 12.55 34.51 36.89
N GLN A 513 13.61 33.93 37.47
CA GLN A 513 14.10 34.36 38.78
C GLN A 513 14.60 35.79 38.75
N SER A 514 15.41 36.16 37.74
CA SER A 514 15.92 37.52 37.55
C SER A 514 14.78 38.54 37.39
N THR A 515 13.68 38.13 36.76
CA THR A 515 12.46 38.96 36.62
C THR A 515 11.79 39.19 37.98
N ARG A 516 11.72 38.17 38.84
CA ARG A 516 11.19 38.33 40.21
C ARG A 516 12.08 39.25 41.06
N ASP A 517 13.39 39.07 40.96
CA ASP A 517 14.37 39.85 41.73
C ASP A 517 14.34 41.33 41.32
N ILE A 518 14.28 41.65 40.02
CA ILE A 518 14.20 43.03 39.55
C ILE A 518 12.87 43.70 39.89
N THR A 519 11.77 42.94 39.90
CA THR A 519 10.45 43.43 40.33
C THR A 519 10.46 43.76 41.82
N THR A 520 11.04 42.87 42.63
CA THR A 520 11.21 43.09 44.07
C THR A 520 12.08 44.31 44.35
N LEU A 521 13.19 44.48 43.62
CA LEU A 521 14.05 45.66 43.72
C LEU A 521 13.29 46.95 43.36
N ALA A 522 12.48 46.93 42.30
CA ALA A 522 11.67 48.08 41.91
C ALA A 522 10.67 48.47 43.02
N ASP A 523 10.05 47.49 43.68
CA ASP A 523 9.14 47.71 44.82
C ASP A 523 9.88 48.26 46.05
N GLU A 524 11.07 47.74 46.36
CA GLU A 524 11.90 48.24 47.46
C GLU A 524 12.37 49.68 47.23
N VAL A 525 12.79 50.01 46.01
CA VAL A 525 13.14 51.39 45.62
C VAL A 525 11.92 52.30 45.74
N SER A 526 10.74 51.84 45.31
CA SER A 526 9.48 52.60 45.43
C SER A 526 9.13 52.91 46.89
N LYS A 527 9.29 51.93 47.81
CA LYS A 527 9.11 52.15 49.25
C LYS A 527 10.11 53.15 49.80
N ALA A 528 11.38 53.03 49.41
CA ALA A 528 12.42 53.95 49.85
C ALA A 528 12.17 55.39 49.38
N VAL A 529 11.65 55.57 48.16
CA VAL A 529 11.19 56.89 47.67
C VAL A 529 10.15 57.48 48.62
N SER A 530 9.12 56.71 48.99
CA SER A 530 8.07 57.17 49.90
C SER A 530 8.59 57.57 51.28
N GLU A 531 9.55 56.82 51.85
CA GLU A 531 10.17 57.17 53.14
C GLU A 531 10.99 58.46 53.06
N VAL A 532 11.74 58.63 51.97
CA VAL A 532 12.56 59.83 51.73
C VAL A 532 11.68 61.06 51.46
N GLU A 533 10.56 60.90 50.76
CA GLU A 533 9.55 61.95 50.58
C GLU A 533 8.92 62.35 51.92
N ALA A 534 8.60 61.39 52.78
CA ALA A 534 8.11 61.68 54.14
C ALA A 534 9.16 62.45 54.96
N LEU A 535 10.44 62.12 54.83
CA LEU A 535 11.52 62.90 55.45
C LEU A 535 11.61 64.33 54.88
N ALA A 536 11.37 64.53 53.59
CA ALA A 536 11.32 65.85 52.97
C ALA A 536 10.21 66.70 53.59
N VAL A 537 9.00 66.14 53.72
CA VAL A 537 7.83 66.78 54.33
C VAL A 537 8.09 67.11 55.80
N ASN A 538 8.64 66.17 56.58
CA ASN A 538 8.97 66.39 57.98
C ASN A 538 10.03 67.51 58.14
N SER A 539 11.01 67.56 57.24
CA SER A 539 12.04 68.61 57.24
C SER A 539 11.45 69.99 56.91
N GLU A 540 10.44 70.07 56.04
CA GLU A 540 9.70 71.30 55.77
C GLU A 540 8.90 71.77 56.99
N GLN A 541 8.23 70.84 57.69
CA GLN A 541 7.52 71.14 58.94
C GLN A 541 8.48 71.65 60.03
N ILE A 542 9.65 71.03 60.20
CA ILE A 542 10.67 71.53 61.14
C ILE A 542 11.12 72.94 60.76
N GLY A 543 11.33 73.20 59.47
CA GLY A 543 11.63 74.56 58.98
C GLY A 543 10.57 75.58 59.40
N SER A 544 9.28 75.23 59.27
CA SER A 544 8.17 76.08 59.72
C SER A 544 8.17 76.30 61.25
N VAL A 545 8.50 75.28 62.04
CA VAL A 545 8.58 75.39 63.51
C VAL A 545 9.74 76.30 63.91
N LEU A 546 10.90 76.15 63.27
CA LEU A 546 12.07 77.00 63.52
C LEU A 546 11.76 78.47 63.23
N GLU A 547 10.96 78.78 62.22
CA GLU A 547 10.53 80.15 61.96
C GLU A 547 9.65 80.73 63.08
N VAL A 548 8.75 79.92 63.65
CA VAL A 548 7.96 80.34 64.82
C VAL A 548 8.88 80.59 66.02
N ILE A 549 9.86 79.72 66.27
CA ILE A 549 10.81 79.89 67.38
C ILE A 549 11.68 81.13 67.17
N ARG A 550 12.15 81.38 65.94
CA ARG A 550 12.90 82.59 65.59
C ARG A 550 12.08 83.85 65.88
N SER A 551 10.82 83.87 65.46
CA SER A 551 9.86 84.95 65.72
C SER A 551 9.63 85.15 67.22
N ILE A 552 9.46 84.08 68.01
CA ILE A 552 9.33 84.16 69.47
C ILE A 552 10.61 84.71 70.11
N ALA A 553 11.78 84.24 69.68
CA ALA A 553 13.06 84.72 70.19
C ALA A 553 13.29 86.20 69.84
N GLU A 554 12.88 86.64 68.66
CA GLU A 554 12.91 88.06 68.26
C GLU A 554 11.96 88.93 69.08
N GLN A 555 10.73 88.47 69.30
CA GLN A 555 9.77 89.12 70.18
C GLN A 555 10.29 89.17 71.63
N THR A 556 10.91 88.09 72.11
CA THR A 556 11.49 88.02 73.46
C THR A 556 12.67 88.97 73.60
N ASN A 557 13.52 89.07 72.58
CA ASN A 557 14.63 90.03 72.52
C ASN A 557 14.12 91.48 72.54
N LEU A 558 13.04 91.79 71.82
CA LEU A 558 12.39 93.11 71.82
C LEU A 558 11.71 93.43 73.17
N LEU A 559 11.02 92.46 73.77
CA LEU A 559 10.41 92.60 75.10
C LEU A 559 11.47 92.83 76.18
N ALA A 560 12.57 92.07 76.13
CA ALA A 560 13.70 92.21 77.03
C ALA A 560 14.41 93.56 76.85
N LEU A 561 14.56 94.03 75.61
CA LEU A 561 15.08 95.37 75.32
C LEU A 561 14.20 96.46 75.93
N ASN A 562 12.89 96.38 75.75
CA ASN A 562 11.94 97.33 76.34
C ASN A 562 11.98 97.30 77.88
N ALA A 563 12.08 96.11 78.47
CA ALA A 563 12.23 95.94 79.92
C ALA A 563 13.56 96.51 80.44
N ALA A 564 14.67 96.34 79.72
CA ALA A 564 15.97 96.91 80.06
C ALA A 564 15.95 98.45 79.99
N ILE A 565 15.27 99.03 78.98
CA ILE A 565 15.07 100.48 78.86
C ILE A 565 14.28 101.02 80.06
N GLU A 566 13.17 100.37 80.43
CA GLU A 566 12.33 100.82 81.54
C GLU A 566 13.01 100.61 82.91
N ALA A 567 13.81 99.55 83.05
CA ALA A 567 14.64 99.32 84.23
C ALA A 567 15.75 100.39 84.38
N ALA A 568 16.37 100.83 83.27
CA ALA A 568 17.29 101.96 83.27
C ALA A 568 16.60 103.28 83.64
N ARG A 569 15.32 103.43 83.25
CA ARG A 569 14.47 104.60 83.56
C ARG A 569 14.09 104.70 85.04
N ALA A 570 13.98 103.56 85.74
CA ALA A 570 13.68 103.46 87.17
C ALA A 570 14.89 103.71 88.10
N GLY A 571 16.09 103.99 87.55
CA GLY A 571 17.27 104.35 88.34
C GLY A 571 17.76 103.25 89.29
N GLU A 572 18.17 103.60 90.50
CA GLU A 572 18.69 102.65 91.52
C GLU A 572 17.69 101.52 91.86
N SER A 573 16.38 101.79 91.82
CA SER A 573 15.33 100.79 92.11
C SER A 573 15.17 99.73 91.01
N GLY A 574 15.61 100.01 89.77
CA GLY A 574 15.48 99.12 88.62
C GLY A 574 16.69 98.20 88.37
N ARG A 575 17.77 98.34 89.16
CA ARG A 575 19.06 97.70 88.87
C ARG A 575 19.01 96.17 88.82
N GLY A 576 18.24 95.54 89.71
CA GLY A 576 18.04 94.08 89.70
C GLY A 576 17.24 93.61 88.49
N PHE A 577 16.25 94.40 88.05
CA PHE A 577 15.44 94.12 86.87
C PHE A 577 16.23 94.30 85.57
N ALA A 578 17.12 95.29 85.50
CA ALA A 578 17.98 95.52 84.34
C ALA A 578 18.91 94.32 84.06
N VAL A 579 19.50 93.72 85.10
CA VAL A 579 20.35 92.53 84.96
C VAL A 579 19.55 91.34 84.43
N VAL A 580 18.33 91.12 84.93
CA VAL A 580 17.46 90.05 84.43
C VAL A 580 17.04 90.31 82.98
N ALA A 581 16.72 91.56 82.63
CA ALA A 581 16.34 91.92 81.26
C ALA A 581 17.51 91.73 80.27
N ASP A 582 18.74 92.10 80.63
CA ASP A 582 19.93 91.85 79.80
C ASP A 582 20.24 90.34 79.68
N GLU A 583 20.05 89.55 80.74
CA GLU A 583 20.21 88.09 80.68
C GLU A 583 19.16 87.43 79.77
N VAL A 584 17.89 87.87 79.84
CA VAL A 584 16.82 87.41 78.94
C VAL A 584 17.11 87.83 77.50
N ARG A 585 17.63 89.04 77.28
CA ARG A 585 18.02 89.52 75.94
C ARG A 585 19.15 88.68 75.36
N ASN A 586 20.17 88.38 76.16
CA ASN A 586 21.29 87.55 75.74
C ASN A 586 20.85 86.10 75.48
N LEU A 587 19.94 85.56 76.28
CA LEU A 587 19.33 84.25 76.06
C LEU A 587 18.53 84.23 74.75
N ALA A 588 17.70 85.24 74.49
CA ALA A 588 16.92 85.37 73.26
C ALA A 588 17.82 85.46 72.02
N LYS A 589 18.92 86.22 72.08
CA LYS A 589 19.93 86.27 71.02
C LYS A 589 20.59 84.91 70.79
N ARG A 590 21.02 84.23 71.86
CA ARG A 590 21.57 82.86 71.77
C ARG A 590 20.56 81.88 71.16
N THR A 591 19.28 82.01 71.48
CA THR A 591 18.21 81.21 70.86
C THR A 591 18.08 81.50 69.37
N GLN A 592 18.13 82.77 68.94
CA GLN A 592 18.13 83.12 67.51
C GLN A 592 19.32 82.53 66.76
N ASP A 593 20.53 82.67 67.32
CA ASP A 593 21.76 82.14 66.72
C ASP A 593 21.68 80.61 66.58
N SER A 594 21.19 79.89 67.60
CA SER A 594 20.97 78.44 67.54
C SER A 594 19.86 78.03 66.56
N VAL A 595 18.78 78.79 66.47
CA VAL A 595 17.69 78.53 65.50
C VAL A 595 18.20 78.69 64.06
N GLU A 596 19.04 79.69 63.80
CA GLU A 596 19.66 79.90 62.50
C GLU A 596 20.63 78.77 62.14
N GLU A 597 21.42 78.29 63.10
CA GLU A 597 22.29 77.14 62.90
C GLU A 597 21.50 75.87 62.56
N ILE A 598 20.39 75.61 63.27
CA ILE A 598 19.50 74.47 62.96
C ILE A 598 18.83 74.67 61.59
N ARG A 599 18.41 75.89 61.23
CA ARG A 599 17.83 76.21 59.91
C ARG A 599 18.77 75.81 58.77
N LEU A 600 20.06 76.16 58.88
CA LEU A 600 21.08 75.78 57.90
C LEU A 600 21.31 74.26 57.81
N VAL A 601 21.13 73.52 58.92
CA VAL A 601 21.16 72.05 58.91
C VAL A 601 19.94 71.49 58.19
N ILE A 602 18.75 72.03 58.45
CA ILE A 602 17.50 71.61 57.78
C ILE A 602 17.54 71.89 56.29
N GLU A 603 18.05 73.04 55.83
CA GLU A 603 18.23 73.32 54.41
C GLU A 603 19.18 72.32 53.73
N ARG A 604 20.28 71.93 54.41
CA ARG A 604 21.17 70.87 53.92
C ARG A 604 20.48 69.51 53.83
N ILE A 605 19.66 69.15 54.83
CA ILE A 605 18.86 67.93 54.80
C ILE A 605 17.90 67.97 53.61
N GLN A 606 17.10 69.03 53.46
CA GLN A 606 16.15 69.18 52.35
C GLN A 606 16.84 69.08 50.97
N SER A 607 17.98 69.74 50.80
CA SER A 607 18.78 69.65 49.56
C SER A 607 19.31 68.23 49.33
N GLY A 608 19.81 67.56 50.37
CA GLY A 608 20.27 66.18 50.30
C GLY A 608 19.15 65.21 49.93
N THR A 609 17.99 65.34 50.57
CA THR A 609 16.80 64.53 50.33
C THR A 609 16.31 64.66 48.88
N ARG A 610 16.28 65.87 48.30
CA ARG A 610 15.95 66.06 46.87
C ARG A 610 16.90 65.32 45.92
N GLY A 611 18.20 65.33 46.21
CA GLY A 611 19.20 64.60 45.42
C GLY A 611 19.00 63.08 45.51
N VAL A 612 18.65 62.57 46.70
CA VAL A 612 18.35 61.15 46.93
C VAL A 612 17.10 60.72 46.15
N VAL A 613 16.01 61.49 46.21
CA VAL A 613 14.77 61.22 45.45
C VAL A 613 15.03 61.14 43.94
N ALA A 614 15.78 62.10 43.39
CA ALA A 614 16.12 62.10 41.96
C ALA A 614 16.91 60.83 41.56
N THR A 615 17.86 60.41 42.39
CA THR A 615 18.64 59.18 42.17
C THR A 615 17.76 57.94 42.25
N MET A 616 16.84 57.87 43.22
CA MET A 616 15.92 56.75 43.37
C MET A 616 14.94 56.63 42.20
N HIS A 617 14.39 57.73 41.68
CA HIS A 617 13.58 57.69 40.45
C HIS A 617 14.38 57.18 39.24
N SER A 618 15.65 57.59 39.10
CA SER A 618 16.53 57.05 38.06
C SER A 618 16.74 55.55 38.23
N SER A 619 16.98 55.07 39.46
CA SER A 619 17.13 53.64 39.76
C SER A 619 15.86 52.84 39.46
N GLN A 620 14.69 53.40 39.76
CA GLN A 620 13.39 52.80 39.45
C GLN A 620 13.21 52.65 37.94
N HIS A 621 13.48 53.70 37.17
CA HIS A 621 13.42 53.64 35.71
C HIS A 621 14.41 52.62 35.13
N GLN A 622 15.63 52.55 35.67
CA GLN A 622 16.64 51.57 35.27
C GLN A 622 16.15 50.14 35.54
N ALA A 623 15.56 49.87 36.71
CA ALA A 623 15.01 48.56 37.05
C ALA A 623 13.89 48.15 36.07
N GLN A 624 13.01 49.08 35.72
CA GLN A 624 11.91 48.83 34.77
C GLN A 624 12.43 48.57 33.34
N SER A 625 13.46 49.30 32.91
CA SER A 625 14.14 49.02 31.63
C SER A 625 14.80 47.64 31.61
N ASN A 626 15.48 47.27 32.70
CA ASN A 626 16.12 45.94 32.84
C ASN A 626 15.06 44.82 32.79
N ALA A 627 13.90 45.00 33.44
CA ALA A 627 12.79 44.05 33.35
C ALA A 627 12.33 43.84 31.89
N GLY A 628 12.25 44.93 31.10
CA GLY A 628 11.95 44.85 29.67
C GLY A 628 12.98 44.06 28.86
N GLN A 629 14.28 44.26 29.13
CA GLN A 629 15.35 43.50 28.47
C GLN A 629 15.33 42.01 28.85
N ILE A 630 15.07 41.69 30.12
CA ILE A 630 14.92 40.32 30.60
C ILE A 630 13.74 39.62 29.91
N HIS A 631 12.63 40.33 29.70
CA HIS A 631 11.50 39.79 28.95
C HIS A 631 11.85 39.47 27.48
N GLN A 632 12.64 40.32 26.82
CA GLN A 632 13.13 40.02 25.46
C GLN A 632 14.06 38.80 25.44
N ALA A 633 14.93 38.65 26.43
CA ALA A 633 15.78 37.47 26.58
C ALA A 633 14.97 36.19 26.78
N ALA A 634 13.88 36.25 27.58
CA ALA A 634 12.94 35.14 27.76
C ALA A 634 12.33 34.72 26.41
N GLN A 635 11.82 35.68 25.62
CA GLN A 635 11.26 35.40 24.30
C GLN A 635 12.29 34.77 23.34
N ALA A 636 13.54 35.21 23.38
CA ALA A 636 14.61 34.65 22.55
C ALA A 636 14.93 33.20 22.94
N LEU A 637 15.00 32.89 24.24
CA LEU A 637 15.19 31.51 24.73
C LEU A 637 14.01 30.60 24.37
N GLY A 638 12.77 31.12 24.40
CA GLY A 638 11.59 30.41 23.92
C GLY A 638 11.71 30.00 22.45
N LYS A 639 12.09 30.94 21.57
CA LYS A 639 12.32 30.66 20.15
C LYS A 639 13.45 29.65 19.91
N ILE A 640 14.50 29.67 20.73
CA ILE A 640 15.59 28.68 20.67
C ILE A 640 15.05 27.29 21.03
N SER A 641 14.27 27.16 22.11
CA SER A 641 13.65 25.89 22.52
C SER A 641 12.72 25.32 21.42
N ASP A 642 11.91 26.17 20.79
CA ASP A 642 11.05 25.77 19.66
C ASP A 642 11.89 25.25 18.48
N ALA A 643 12.92 26.00 18.07
CA ALA A 643 13.80 25.61 16.98
C ALA A 643 14.56 24.30 17.25
N VAL A 644 15.03 24.12 18.49
CA VAL A 644 15.71 22.89 18.92
C VAL A 644 14.76 21.69 18.92
N THR A 645 13.51 21.89 19.31
CA THR A 645 12.47 20.84 19.21
C THR A 645 12.30 20.39 17.77
N VAL A 646 12.19 21.32 16.82
CA VAL A 646 12.11 21.00 15.38
C VAL A 646 13.34 20.24 14.91
N ILE A 647 14.55 20.63 15.33
CA ILE A 647 15.80 19.93 14.99
C ILE A 647 15.80 18.50 15.53
N SER A 648 15.32 18.30 16.77
CA SER A 648 15.19 16.96 17.37
C SER A 648 14.25 16.08 16.54
N ASP A 649 13.09 16.60 16.14
CA ASP A 649 12.11 15.87 15.33
C ASP A 649 12.66 15.53 13.94
N MET A 650 13.35 16.48 13.29
CA MET A 650 14.01 16.24 11.99
C MET A 650 15.06 15.13 12.10
N ASN A 651 15.86 15.12 13.16
CA ASN A 651 16.87 14.08 13.36
C ASN A 651 16.24 12.69 13.58
N LEU A 652 15.11 12.61 14.28
CA LEU A 652 14.37 11.34 14.40
C LEU A 652 13.85 10.84 13.04
N GLN A 653 13.37 11.75 12.19
CA GLN A 653 12.96 11.42 10.82
C GLN A 653 14.13 10.96 9.96
N ILE A 654 15.28 11.63 10.05
CA ILE A 654 16.52 11.23 9.32
C ILE A 654 16.96 9.84 9.77
N ALA A 655 16.95 9.55 11.07
CA ALA A 655 17.30 8.23 11.59
C ALA A 655 16.37 7.14 11.04
N SER A 656 15.05 7.37 11.06
CA SER A 656 14.08 6.43 10.50
C SER A 656 14.25 6.23 8.99
N ALA A 657 14.49 7.31 8.23
CA ALA A 657 14.73 7.22 6.80
C ALA A 657 16.02 6.43 6.48
N ALA A 658 17.06 6.60 7.29
CA ALA A 658 18.31 5.87 7.16
C ALA A 658 18.14 4.37 7.50
N GLU A 659 17.34 4.02 8.52
CA GLU A 659 16.98 2.62 8.79
C GLU A 659 16.22 1.99 7.61
N GLN A 660 15.30 2.73 6.98
CA GLN A 660 14.62 2.26 5.77
C GLN A 660 15.59 2.07 4.60
N GLN A 661 16.55 2.98 4.40
CA GLN A 661 17.59 2.82 3.38
C GLN A 661 18.45 1.57 3.61
N SER A 662 18.81 1.28 4.86
CA SER A 662 19.56 0.06 5.20
C SER A 662 18.76 -1.20 4.87
N ALA A 663 17.46 -1.23 5.21
CA ALA A 663 16.59 -2.35 4.86
C ALA A 663 16.47 -2.57 3.34
N VAL A 664 16.34 -1.48 2.56
CA VAL A 664 16.33 -1.55 1.09
C VAL A 664 17.66 -2.06 0.56
N ALA A 665 18.79 -1.61 1.10
CA ALA A 665 20.11 -2.09 0.70
C ALA A 665 20.31 -3.59 0.98
N GLU A 666 19.80 -4.10 2.11
CA GLU A 666 19.79 -5.54 2.40
C GLU A 666 18.91 -6.33 1.42
N GLU A 667 17.74 -5.80 1.03
CA GLU A 667 16.87 -6.42 0.04
C GLU A 667 17.55 -6.48 -1.34
N VAL A 668 18.19 -5.39 -1.76
CA VAL A 668 18.99 -5.35 -3.00
C VAL A 668 20.10 -6.41 -2.93
N ASN A 669 20.81 -6.53 -1.80
CA ASN A 669 21.85 -7.55 -1.64
C ASN A 669 21.30 -8.98 -1.78
N ARG A 670 20.12 -9.28 -1.21
CA ARG A 670 19.43 -10.56 -1.41
C ARG A 670 19.07 -10.80 -2.87
N ASN A 671 18.54 -9.79 -3.56
CA ASN A 671 18.21 -9.88 -4.98
C ASN A 671 19.45 -10.12 -5.85
N VAL A 672 20.55 -9.42 -5.56
CA VAL A 672 21.84 -9.60 -6.24
C VAL A 672 22.39 -11.02 -6.04
N SER A 673 22.25 -11.59 -4.84
CA SER A 673 22.61 -12.99 -4.58
C SER A 673 21.77 -13.99 -5.39
N ALA A 674 20.47 -13.74 -5.54
CA ALA A 674 19.60 -14.55 -6.39
C ALA A 674 20.01 -14.45 -7.88
N ILE A 675 20.29 -13.23 -8.38
CA ILE A 675 20.75 -13.02 -9.76
C ILE A 675 22.09 -13.71 -9.98
N ARG A 676 23.01 -13.69 -9.02
CA ARG A 676 24.28 -14.43 -9.08
C ARG A 676 24.05 -15.94 -9.28
N THR A 677 23.10 -16.52 -8.54
CA THR A 677 22.78 -17.96 -8.64
C THR A 677 22.19 -18.30 -10.02
N VAL A 678 21.33 -17.44 -10.55
CA VAL A 678 20.79 -17.57 -11.92
C VAL A 678 21.91 -17.44 -12.96
N THR A 679 22.85 -16.52 -12.74
CA THR A 679 24.01 -16.28 -13.63
C THR A 679 24.92 -17.51 -13.69
N GLU A 680 25.20 -18.14 -12.55
CA GLU A 680 25.97 -19.39 -12.46
C GLU A 680 25.25 -20.54 -13.19
N THR A 681 23.93 -20.64 -13.02
CA THR A 681 23.10 -21.65 -13.71
C THR A 681 23.12 -21.44 -15.24
N LEU A 682 22.96 -20.20 -15.71
CA LEU A 682 23.00 -19.86 -17.14
C LEU A 682 24.38 -20.13 -17.74
N THR A 683 25.45 -19.88 -17.00
CA THR A 683 26.82 -20.21 -17.44
C THR A 683 26.99 -21.72 -17.61
N SER A 684 26.46 -22.52 -16.68
CA SER A 684 26.46 -23.99 -16.78
C SER A 684 25.65 -24.47 -18.00
N GLN A 685 24.44 -23.94 -18.20
CA GLN A 685 23.58 -24.27 -19.34
C GLN A 685 24.20 -23.88 -20.68
N ALA A 686 24.86 -22.71 -20.76
CA ALA A 686 25.58 -22.30 -21.97
C ALA A 686 26.74 -23.27 -22.27
N THR A 687 27.46 -23.71 -21.25
CA THR A 687 28.55 -24.70 -21.40
C THR A 687 28.02 -26.05 -21.88
N GLU A 688 26.91 -26.52 -21.32
CA GLU A 688 26.23 -27.74 -21.74
C GLU A 688 25.70 -27.64 -23.19
N SER A 689 25.09 -26.51 -23.54
CA SER A 689 24.57 -26.25 -24.88
C SER A 689 25.67 -26.24 -25.94
N ALA A 690 26.85 -25.68 -25.61
CA ALA A 690 28.04 -25.75 -26.46
C ALA A 690 28.52 -27.21 -26.65
N ALA A 691 28.50 -28.02 -25.58
CA ALA A 691 28.87 -29.43 -25.65
C ALA A 691 27.90 -30.26 -26.50
N ILE A 692 26.59 -30.05 -26.35
CA ILE A 692 25.55 -30.69 -27.17
C ILE A 692 25.70 -30.29 -28.65
N SER A 693 25.96 -29.01 -28.90
CA SER A 693 26.18 -28.50 -30.27
C SER A 693 27.42 -29.14 -30.92
N SER A 694 28.49 -29.35 -30.15
CA SER A 694 29.69 -30.09 -30.59
C SER A 694 29.37 -31.55 -30.91
N GLN A 695 28.59 -32.23 -30.08
CA GLN A 695 28.14 -33.61 -30.33
C GLN A 695 27.24 -33.71 -31.57
N LEU A 696 26.33 -32.76 -31.78
CA LEU A 696 25.50 -32.68 -32.98
C LEU A 696 26.34 -32.49 -34.24
N ASN A 697 27.36 -31.63 -34.19
CA ASN A 697 28.28 -31.44 -35.31
C ASN A 697 29.05 -32.75 -35.61
N ALA A 698 29.54 -33.45 -34.59
CA ALA A 698 30.20 -34.75 -34.74
C ALA A 698 29.27 -35.82 -35.35
N LEU A 699 28.02 -35.88 -34.89
CA LEU A 699 27.01 -36.80 -35.43
C LEU A 699 26.64 -36.47 -36.88
N ALA A 700 26.46 -35.18 -37.19
CA ALA A 700 26.20 -34.71 -38.55
C ALA A 700 27.38 -35.07 -39.48
N SER A 701 28.62 -34.90 -39.01
CA SER A 701 29.82 -35.30 -39.74
C SER A 701 29.90 -36.82 -39.98
N GLN A 702 29.51 -37.62 -38.97
CA GLN A 702 29.43 -39.08 -39.12
C GLN A 702 28.33 -39.49 -40.12
N GLN A 703 27.16 -38.86 -40.05
CA GLN A 703 26.06 -39.10 -40.99
C GLN A 703 26.45 -38.70 -42.42
N MET A 704 27.13 -37.57 -42.59
CA MET A 704 27.66 -37.13 -43.88
C MET A 704 28.63 -38.19 -44.44
N LYS A 705 29.55 -38.72 -43.62
CA LYS A 705 30.47 -39.80 -44.01
C LYS A 705 29.75 -41.09 -44.41
N LEU A 706 28.65 -41.45 -43.75
CA LEU A 706 27.81 -42.59 -44.14
C LEU A 706 27.07 -42.32 -45.46
N MET A 707 26.59 -41.11 -45.67
CA MET A 707 25.91 -40.72 -46.90
C MET A 707 26.87 -40.56 -48.09
N ASP A 708 28.14 -40.26 -47.85
CA ASP A 708 29.19 -40.19 -48.88
C ASP A 708 29.59 -41.55 -49.45
N GLN A 709 29.18 -42.65 -48.80
CA GLN A 709 29.24 -43.99 -49.40
C GLN A 709 28.28 -44.14 -50.58
N PHE A 710 27.27 -43.27 -50.68
CA PHE A 710 26.35 -43.25 -51.81
C PHE A 710 26.77 -42.17 -52.81
N LYS A 711 27.02 -42.59 -54.04
CA LYS A 711 27.25 -41.70 -55.17
C LYS A 711 25.91 -41.41 -55.83
N VAL A 712 25.48 -40.16 -55.72
CA VAL A 712 24.21 -39.63 -56.26
C VAL A 712 24.45 -38.49 -57.21
#